data_AF-A0A9D9NRE3-F1
#
_entry.id   AF-A0A9D9NRE3-F1
#
_cell.length_a   1.000
_cell.length_b   1.000
_cell.length_c   1.000
_cell.angle_alpha   90.00
_cell.angle_beta   90.00
_cell.angle_gamma   90.00
#
_symmetry.space_group_name_H-M   'P 1'
#
loop_
_entity.id
_entity.type
_entity.pdbx_description
1 polymer ?
#
loop_
_entity_poly.entity_id
_entity_poly.type
_entity_poly.pdbx_seq_one_letter_code
_entity_poly.pdbx_strand_id
1 'polypeptide(L)'
;MTCSQRSEARLCGDFGFIRDTEPYSVRMMLSEMARNPQATWLDGRQGQLKWNYTTGLELLSFMDVAERYDLGYATEYVRHWADTMATEDGDVYRYRKEAYNVDHICPARIYFRLYEDSGDKKYRRVLRKIRAQIDTQPRTEDGIFWHKRIYPHQVWLDGLYMAQPFYAEYTKRFSPKAERDSLYHDIAGHFIGAAKHTYDPATGLFRHAWDESRSMFWADTLTGQSAHAWGRACGWYALALTETLDWFPVKHPDRDTLVEQFRYLMETVRKYADPQTGMWYQVLDSPGREGNYLEATASAMFTYAALKGVRMGYLDGDSWREYSRDTYRRFVDTFVRENPDGTISLTSCCSVAGLGGRQMRSGTYGYYLSEPVIDNDCKGVGPFIWASLEYEAALNIDYVFDGQFVYNGEPVAVDMVRIPAFEGAEGGGKYTAGGRGGKEYVVTSLEDTDEEGTLRHAVRAEGPRIVTFAVSGDIHLKSTLKIEDPYITILGHTAPGEGVTIRDHGVYIGADEVIIRYLRFRMGSAAKDENDALGARHNKNIIIDHCSISWATDENASFYANSNATIQWCIISEALNSSVHHKGQHGYGGIWGGRNVTFHHNIIAHNNSRNPRFDHPAIYEGSDLLFRRGTVEFVNNIVYNWGMKAIYGGEEGWFNVTGNLFRPGPATRNLDGKYLQVYTSESTSMIPGAFYIRDNIYDVSAVKGGNYLGKNPDAGKIAANAAEYGAVSVSAPFPCRCPVDAGPVMKEYGKILKSAGASHRRDSVDSRIVHEIKTGTVTFAGSVTGIPGIIDSEKDIVR
;
A
#
# COMPACT_ATOMS: atom_id res chain seq x y z
N MET A 1 -19.83 -6.56 52.72
CA MET A 1 -19.26 -5.70 53.78
C MET A 1 -17.84 -6.20 54.05
N THR A 2 -16.83 -5.66 53.33
CA THR A 2 -15.81 -4.65 53.77
C THR A 2 -14.83 -5.24 54.79
N CYS A 3 -13.50 -5.23 54.65
CA CYS A 3 -12.49 -4.20 54.27
C CYS A 3 -11.17 -4.97 53.93
N SER A 4 -10.08 -4.48 53.32
CA SER A 4 -9.57 -3.15 53.03
C SER A 4 -8.38 -3.23 52.03
N GLN A 5 -8.20 -2.13 51.30
CA GLN A 5 -7.15 -1.81 50.32
C GLN A 5 -5.71 -1.76 50.86
N ARG A 6 -4.75 -2.11 49.98
CA ARG A 6 -3.47 -1.41 49.69
C ARG A 6 -3.16 -1.74 48.22
N SER A 7 -3.15 -0.88 47.20
CA SER A 7 -2.72 0.51 46.98
C SER A 7 -1.22 0.76 47.17
N GLU A 8 -0.45 0.39 46.14
CA GLU A 8 0.75 1.08 45.65
C GLU A 8 0.57 1.09 44.11
N ALA A 9 -0.05 2.09 43.46
CA ALA A 9 0.42 3.45 43.29
C ALA A 9 1.92 3.51 42.96
N ARG A 10 2.33 2.93 41.82
CA ARG A 10 3.53 3.42 41.12
C ARG A 10 3.19 4.76 40.52
N LEU A 11 4.06 5.71 40.81
CA LEU A 11 3.91 7.13 40.56
C LEU A 11 4.03 7.46 39.07
N CYS A 12 2.95 8.04 38.56
CA CYS A 12 2.84 8.99 37.45
C CYS A 12 4.12 9.34 36.68
N GLY A 13 4.19 8.74 35.50
CA GLY A 13 4.77 9.26 34.26
C GLY A 13 4.25 8.42 33.08
N ASP A 14 2.97 8.01 33.13
CA ASP A 14 2.46 6.85 32.39
C ASP A 14 2.16 7.16 30.91
N PHE A 15 3.14 6.95 30.03
CA PHE A 15 2.88 6.55 28.64
C PHE A 15 2.56 5.05 28.59
N GLY A 16 1.50 4.60 29.28
CA GLY A 16 1.13 3.19 29.44
C GLY A 16 0.57 2.48 28.20
N PHE A 17 1.00 2.86 26.99
CA PHE A 17 0.37 2.45 25.73
C PHE A 17 1.29 1.78 24.71
N ILE A 18 2.61 1.82 24.90
CA ILE A 18 3.54 1.11 24.01
C ILE A 18 3.70 -0.32 24.56
N ARG A 19 3.06 -1.29 23.90
CA ARG A 19 3.13 -2.71 24.20
C ARG A 19 4.26 -3.36 23.39
N ASP A 20 4.88 -4.39 23.96
CA ASP A 20 5.89 -5.20 23.26
C ASP A 20 5.35 -5.89 21.99
N THR A 21 4.02 -5.92 21.82
CA THR A 21 3.32 -6.49 20.67
C THR A 21 3.25 -5.58 19.45
N GLU A 22 3.56 -4.28 19.57
CA GLU A 22 3.53 -3.40 18.41
C GLU A 22 4.74 -3.61 17.47
N PRO A 23 4.56 -3.42 16.15
CA PRO A 23 5.69 -3.39 15.22
C PRO A 23 6.68 -2.27 15.58
N TYR A 24 7.98 -2.49 15.33
CA TYR A 24 9.03 -1.54 15.69
C TYR A 24 8.85 -0.16 15.04
N SER A 25 8.29 -0.10 13.84
CA SER A 25 7.98 1.18 13.18
C SER A 25 6.96 2.01 13.98
N VAL A 26 5.92 1.35 14.49
CA VAL A 26 4.89 1.95 15.35
C VAL A 26 5.47 2.28 16.72
N ARG A 27 6.20 1.35 17.35
CA ARG A 27 6.82 1.57 18.67
C ARG A 27 7.77 2.76 18.67
N MET A 28 8.61 2.88 17.65
CA MET A 28 9.56 4.00 17.56
C MET A 28 8.83 5.32 17.31
N MET A 29 7.88 5.36 16.38
CA MET A 29 7.05 6.55 16.13
C MET A 29 6.33 7.00 17.41
N LEU A 30 5.66 6.08 18.13
CA LEU A 30 4.98 6.39 19.38
C LEU A 30 5.96 6.85 20.47
N SER A 31 7.15 6.24 20.55
CA SER A 31 8.19 6.64 21.49
C SER A 31 8.68 8.07 21.23
N GLU A 32 8.83 8.44 19.97
CA GLU A 32 9.18 9.80 19.57
C GLU A 32 8.05 10.80 19.81
N MET A 33 6.80 10.46 19.50
CA MET A 33 5.65 11.31 19.81
C MET A 33 5.47 11.51 21.32
N ALA A 34 5.79 10.49 22.12
CA ALA A 34 5.79 10.59 23.59
C ALA A 34 6.91 11.51 24.10
N ARG A 35 8.13 11.35 23.60
CA ARG A 35 9.29 12.21 23.94
C ARG A 35 9.13 13.65 23.45
N ASN A 36 8.53 13.80 22.28
CA ASN A 36 8.34 15.05 21.56
C ASN A 36 6.85 15.26 21.28
N PRO A 37 6.06 15.71 22.27
CA PRO A 37 4.63 15.92 22.05
C PRO A 37 4.32 16.88 20.89
N GLN A 38 5.20 17.84 20.61
CA GLN A 38 5.14 18.66 19.39
C GLN A 38 6.17 18.16 18.37
N ALA A 39 5.72 17.96 17.13
CA ALA A 39 6.60 17.66 16.01
C ALA A 39 7.72 18.69 15.80
N THR A 40 7.51 19.93 16.24
CA THR A 40 8.52 21.00 16.19
C THR A 40 9.68 20.77 17.16
N TRP A 41 9.57 19.83 18.10
CA TRP A 41 10.59 19.51 19.09
C TRP A 41 11.46 18.30 18.72
N LEU A 42 11.11 17.55 17.66
CA LEU A 42 11.82 16.33 17.25
C LEU A 42 13.33 16.52 17.09
N ASP A 43 13.80 17.70 16.65
CA ASP A 43 15.23 17.98 16.51
C ASP A 43 15.92 18.44 17.82
N GLY A 44 15.30 18.18 18.97
CA GLY A 44 15.81 18.47 20.31
C GLY A 44 15.69 19.93 20.73
N ARG A 45 14.96 20.76 19.97
CA ARG A 45 14.86 22.22 20.20
C ARG A 45 13.50 22.63 20.76
N GLN A 46 13.23 22.20 21.98
CA GLN A 46 11.98 22.54 22.67
C GLN A 46 11.72 24.05 22.67
N GLY A 47 10.52 24.44 22.23
CA GLY A 47 10.08 25.84 22.17
C GLY A 47 10.70 26.69 21.05
N GLN A 48 11.47 26.12 20.12
CA GLN A 48 12.03 26.86 18.99
C GLN A 48 11.58 26.27 17.65
N LEU A 49 11.10 27.14 16.75
CA LEU A 49 10.79 26.74 15.38
C LEU A 49 12.07 26.72 14.53
N LYS A 50 12.24 25.66 13.73
CA LYS A 50 13.31 25.54 12.75
C LYS A 50 12.84 24.74 11.54
N TRP A 51 13.00 25.33 10.36
CA TRP A 51 12.90 24.61 9.10
C TRP A 51 14.16 23.74 8.92
N ASN A 52 14.03 22.43 9.12
CA ASN A 52 15.17 21.53 9.24
C ASN A 52 14.89 20.17 8.58
N TYR A 53 15.86 19.64 7.83
CA TYR A 53 15.70 18.38 7.10
C TYR A 53 15.54 17.20 8.04
N THR A 54 16.14 17.24 9.23
CA THR A 54 16.10 16.15 10.21
C THR A 54 14.67 15.87 10.66
N THR A 55 13.91 16.93 10.97
CA THR A 55 12.49 16.83 11.32
C THR A 55 11.66 16.39 10.12
N GLY A 56 11.91 16.97 8.94
CA GLY A 56 11.20 16.58 7.72
C GLY A 56 11.37 15.10 7.35
N LEU A 57 12.58 14.57 7.46
CA LEU A 57 12.91 13.17 7.26
C LEU A 57 12.12 12.24 8.19
N GLU A 58 12.14 12.52 9.47
CA GLU A 58 11.46 11.68 10.46
C GLU A 58 9.94 11.75 10.29
N LEU A 59 9.40 12.94 10.01
CA LEU A 59 7.98 13.10 9.71
C LEU A 59 7.55 12.37 8.42
N LEU A 60 8.41 12.28 7.39
CA LEU A 60 8.12 11.42 6.23
C LEU A 60 7.95 9.96 6.66
N SER A 61 8.83 9.46 7.53
CA SER A 61 8.70 8.10 8.04
C SER A 61 7.41 7.90 8.84
N PHE A 62 6.96 8.91 9.60
CA PHE A 62 5.68 8.86 10.31
C PHE A 62 4.49 8.82 9.35
N MET A 63 4.54 9.56 8.23
CA MET A 63 3.51 9.48 7.20
C MET A 63 3.45 8.07 6.58
N ASP A 64 4.58 7.39 6.43
CA ASP A 64 4.61 6.02 5.88
C ASP A 64 4.09 4.98 6.86
N VAL A 65 4.34 5.16 8.18
CA VAL A 65 3.70 4.38 9.25
C VAL A 65 2.20 4.64 9.26
N ALA A 66 1.79 5.91 9.20
CA ALA A 66 0.40 6.33 9.18
C ALA A 66 -0.33 5.71 8.00
N GLU A 67 0.26 5.69 6.81
CA GLU A 67 -0.34 5.05 5.63
C GLU A 67 -0.32 3.52 5.71
N ARG A 68 0.71 2.93 6.34
CA ARG A 68 0.79 1.47 6.48
C ARG A 68 -0.34 0.91 7.33
N TYR A 69 -0.53 1.50 8.49
CA TYR A 69 -1.43 1.00 9.53
C TYR A 69 -2.72 1.82 9.65
N ASP A 70 -2.86 2.84 8.78
CA ASP A 70 -3.95 3.81 8.75
C ASP A 70 -4.17 4.44 10.14
N LEU A 71 -3.12 5.12 10.60
CA LEU A 71 -3.02 5.78 11.90
C LEU A 71 -3.17 7.30 11.72
N GLY A 72 -4.41 7.75 11.56
CA GLY A 72 -4.72 9.16 11.26
C GLY A 72 -4.12 10.18 12.25
N TYR A 73 -3.91 9.80 13.52
CA TYR A 73 -3.26 10.68 14.50
C TYR A 73 -1.81 11.04 14.13
N ALA A 74 -1.08 10.15 13.46
CA ALA A 74 0.27 10.41 12.99
C ALA A 74 0.24 11.37 11.80
N THR A 75 -0.76 11.26 10.92
CA THR A 75 -1.02 12.24 9.86
C THR A 75 -1.32 13.62 10.44
N GLU A 76 -2.13 13.72 11.49
CA GLU A 76 -2.39 15.00 12.18
C GLU A 76 -1.14 15.59 12.82
N TYR A 77 -0.32 14.75 13.46
CA TYR A 77 0.95 15.17 14.07
C TYR A 77 1.89 15.79 13.03
N VAL A 78 1.98 15.19 11.84
CA VAL A 78 2.75 15.72 10.70
C VAL A 78 2.11 17.00 10.15
N ARG A 79 0.79 17.03 9.96
CA ARG A 79 0.07 18.21 9.46
C ARG A 79 0.26 19.42 10.37
N HIS A 80 0.21 19.22 11.69
CA HIS A 80 0.43 20.28 12.66
C HIS A 80 1.81 20.94 12.51
N TRP A 81 2.86 20.16 12.23
CA TRP A 81 4.18 20.70 11.91
C TRP A 81 4.16 21.53 10.63
N ALA A 82 3.58 20.97 9.56
CA ALA A 82 3.53 21.63 8.26
C ALA A 82 2.78 22.97 8.34
N ASP A 83 1.65 22.99 9.04
CA ASP A 83 0.84 24.19 9.20
C ASP A 83 1.48 25.24 10.11
N THR A 84 2.29 24.80 11.07
CA THR A 84 3.10 25.70 11.89
C THR A 84 4.26 26.31 11.09
N MET A 85 4.85 25.55 10.17
CA MET A 85 6.03 25.99 9.42
C MET A 85 5.71 26.86 8.20
N ALA A 86 4.50 26.79 7.65
CA ALA A 86 4.13 27.53 6.45
C ALA A 86 2.84 28.36 6.61
N THR A 87 2.88 29.59 6.10
CA THR A 87 1.70 30.46 6.00
C THR A 87 0.77 30.03 4.88
N GLU A 88 -0.42 30.64 4.82
CA GLU A 88 -1.39 30.41 3.74
C GLU A 88 -0.80 30.73 2.36
N ASP A 89 0.00 31.78 2.23
CA ASP A 89 0.68 32.15 0.98
C ASP A 89 1.85 31.20 0.60
N GLY A 90 2.08 30.17 1.43
CA GLY A 90 3.16 29.21 1.29
C GLY A 90 4.54 29.76 1.65
N ASP A 91 4.62 30.86 2.41
CA ASP A 91 5.89 31.31 2.99
C ASP A 91 6.30 30.40 4.13
N VAL A 92 7.53 29.89 4.06
CA VAL A 92 8.07 28.93 5.02
C VAL A 92 8.92 29.67 6.05
N TYR A 93 8.72 29.33 7.33
CA TYR A 93 9.38 29.95 8.47
C TYR A 93 10.90 29.96 8.31
N ARG A 94 11.47 31.18 8.22
CA ARG A 94 12.92 31.45 8.08
C ARG A 94 13.59 30.80 6.86
N TYR A 95 12.83 30.24 5.92
CA TYR A 95 13.35 29.83 4.64
C TYR A 95 13.76 31.05 3.81
N ARG A 96 14.94 30.98 3.18
CA ARG A 96 15.48 32.02 2.29
C ARG A 96 16.12 31.35 1.08
N LYS A 97 15.58 31.60 -0.11
CA LYS A 97 16.10 31.05 -1.37
C LYS A 97 17.54 31.48 -1.60
N GLU A 98 17.92 32.70 -1.22
CA GLU A 98 19.24 33.30 -1.48
C GLU A 98 20.38 32.62 -0.72
N ALA A 99 20.04 31.83 0.31
CA ALA A 99 21.01 30.98 1.01
C ALA A 99 21.45 29.79 0.17
N TYR A 100 20.65 29.39 -0.84
CA TYR A 100 20.85 28.22 -1.69
C TYR A 100 21.31 27.00 -0.90
N ASN A 101 20.64 26.74 0.23
CA ASN A 101 20.96 25.63 1.11
C ASN A 101 20.14 24.42 0.68
N VAL A 102 20.78 23.36 0.16
CA VAL A 102 20.04 22.17 -0.28
C VAL A 102 19.31 21.47 0.88
N ASP A 103 19.81 21.59 2.12
CA ASP A 103 19.14 21.05 3.32
C ASP A 103 17.73 21.62 3.53
N HIS A 104 17.45 22.81 2.98
CA HIS A 104 16.12 23.41 3.09
C HIS A 104 15.11 22.85 2.09
N ILE A 105 15.51 21.95 1.19
CA ILE A 105 14.63 21.34 0.19
C ILE A 105 13.92 20.10 0.76
N CYS A 106 14.68 19.20 1.38
CA CYS A 106 14.18 17.94 1.94
C CYS A 106 12.90 18.03 2.80
N PRO A 107 12.78 18.97 3.77
CA PRO A 107 11.59 19.03 4.61
C PRO A 107 10.31 19.37 3.86
N ALA A 108 10.40 19.86 2.63
CA ALA A 108 9.24 20.14 1.79
C ALA A 108 8.58 18.87 1.23
N ARG A 109 9.24 17.70 1.29
CA ARG A 109 8.70 16.46 0.72
C ARG A 109 7.36 16.06 1.36
N ILE A 110 7.15 16.27 2.66
CA ILE A 110 5.87 15.94 3.32
C ILE A 110 4.67 16.66 2.69
N TYR A 111 4.90 17.84 2.06
CA TYR A 111 3.85 18.66 1.48
C TYR A 111 3.28 18.06 0.19
N PHE A 112 3.98 17.13 -0.48
CA PHE A 112 3.42 16.42 -1.63
C PHE A 112 2.20 15.59 -1.22
N ARG A 113 2.34 14.76 -0.18
CA ARG A 113 1.28 13.90 0.31
C ARG A 113 0.18 14.70 1.02
N LEU A 114 0.55 15.71 1.81
CA LEU A 114 -0.46 16.62 2.39
C LEU A 114 -1.31 17.32 1.32
N TYR A 115 -0.72 17.74 0.19
CA TYR A 115 -1.47 18.31 -0.93
C TYR A 115 -2.38 17.29 -1.61
N GLU A 116 -1.89 16.08 -1.83
CA GLU A 116 -2.66 14.99 -2.44
C GLU A 116 -3.86 14.59 -1.59
N ASP A 117 -3.68 14.47 -0.27
CA ASP A 117 -4.73 14.06 0.65
C ASP A 117 -5.81 15.13 0.85
N SER A 118 -5.43 16.42 0.86
CA SER A 118 -6.34 17.53 1.22
C SER A 118 -6.84 18.37 0.05
N GLY A 119 -6.13 18.37 -1.08
CA GLY A 119 -6.32 19.35 -2.16
C GLY A 119 -5.96 20.80 -1.78
N ASP A 120 -5.40 21.05 -0.59
CA ASP A 120 -5.13 22.40 -0.11
C ASP A 120 -4.00 23.08 -0.90
N LYS A 121 -4.36 24.13 -1.62
CA LYS A 121 -3.46 24.92 -2.47
C LYS A 121 -2.31 25.56 -1.69
N LYS A 122 -2.41 25.72 -0.37
CA LYS A 122 -1.31 26.16 0.52
C LYS A 122 -0.09 25.27 0.35
N TYR A 123 -0.26 23.96 0.44
CA TYR A 123 0.84 23.00 0.33
C TYR A 123 1.47 23.03 -1.06
N ARG A 124 0.66 23.19 -2.10
CA ARG A 124 1.13 23.40 -3.47
C ARG A 124 1.99 24.66 -3.62
N ARG A 125 1.63 25.75 -2.94
CA ARG A 125 2.41 27.00 -2.94
C ARG A 125 3.78 26.81 -2.30
N VAL A 126 3.87 26.10 -1.18
CA VAL A 126 5.15 25.74 -0.52
C VAL A 126 6.06 24.99 -1.48
N LEU A 127 5.56 23.90 -2.09
CA LEU A 127 6.33 23.08 -3.03
C LEU A 127 6.89 23.90 -4.20
N ARG A 128 6.08 24.84 -4.75
CA ARG A 128 6.51 25.73 -5.83
C ARG A 128 7.65 26.67 -5.39
N LYS A 129 7.60 27.23 -4.18
CA LYS A 129 8.66 28.13 -3.67
C LYS A 129 9.98 27.38 -3.49
N ILE A 130 9.93 26.16 -2.96
CA ILE A 130 11.10 25.31 -2.78
C ILE A 130 11.67 24.87 -4.15
N ARG A 131 10.82 24.48 -5.10
CA ARG A 131 11.26 24.17 -6.47
C ARG A 131 11.95 25.35 -7.15
N ALA A 132 11.52 26.59 -6.90
CA ALA A 132 12.16 27.78 -7.47
C ALA A 132 13.63 27.97 -7.02
N GLN A 133 14.05 27.38 -5.91
CA GLN A 133 15.47 27.34 -5.53
C GLN A 133 16.27 26.45 -6.49
N ILE A 134 15.77 25.26 -6.79
CA ILE A 134 16.44 24.28 -7.68
C ILE A 134 16.74 24.88 -9.06
N ASP A 135 15.85 25.71 -9.61
CA ASP A 135 16.05 26.37 -10.91
C ASP A 135 17.30 27.26 -10.97
N THR A 136 17.76 27.74 -9.82
CA THR A 136 18.83 28.75 -9.73
C THR A 136 19.90 28.39 -8.72
N GLN A 137 19.88 27.14 -8.22
CA GLN A 137 20.87 26.62 -7.30
C GLN A 137 22.25 26.66 -8.00
N PRO A 138 23.28 27.29 -7.39
CA PRO A 138 24.63 27.33 -7.96
C PRO A 138 25.18 25.92 -8.20
N ARG A 139 25.98 25.77 -9.26
CA ARG A 139 26.49 24.47 -9.72
C ARG A 139 28.00 24.51 -9.95
N THR A 140 28.63 23.35 -9.88
CA THR A 140 30.01 23.10 -10.34
C THR A 140 30.07 23.12 -11.87
N GLU A 141 31.26 23.03 -12.46
CA GLU A 141 31.43 22.93 -13.92
C GLU A 141 30.77 21.66 -14.49
N ASP A 142 30.84 20.55 -13.76
CA ASP A 142 30.15 19.29 -14.07
C ASP A 142 28.62 19.34 -13.79
N GLY A 143 28.08 20.51 -13.48
CA GLY A 143 26.63 20.73 -13.35
C GLY A 143 26.01 20.30 -12.02
N ILE A 144 26.81 19.91 -11.03
CA ILE A 144 26.32 19.40 -9.74
C ILE A 144 26.03 20.57 -8.81
N PHE A 145 24.91 20.54 -8.07
CA PHE A 145 24.61 21.56 -7.08
C PHE A 145 25.73 21.74 -6.05
N TRP A 146 26.10 23.00 -5.82
CA TRP A 146 26.79 23.38 -4.59
C TRP A 146 25.92 23.02 -3.40
N HIS A 147 26.53 22.49 -2.35
CA HIS A 147 25.81 22.10 -1.15
C HIS A 147 25.12 23.31 -0.51
N LYS A 148 25.83 24.44 -0.38
CA LYS A 148 25.28 25.72 0.10
C LYS A 148 25.96 26.89 -0.59
N ARG A 149 25.31 28.07 -0.66
CA ARG A 149 26.01 29.30 -1.11
C ARG A 149 27.25 29.63 -0.29
N ILE A 150 27.25 29.29 1.00
CA ILE A 150 28.40 29.48 1.90
C ILE A 150 29.50 28.42 1.74
N TYR A 151 29.25 27.38 0.93
CA TYR A 151 30.19 26.33 0.58
C TYR A 151 30.34 26.30 -0.95
N PRO A 152 30.94 27.36 -1.54
CA PRO A 152 31.06 27.45 -2.98
C PRO A 152 31.92 26.30 -3.51
N HIS A 153 31.58 25.80 -4.70
CA HIS A 153 32.29 24.72 -5.41
C HIS A 153 32.29 23.34 -4.71
N GLN A 154 31.53 23.19 -3.62
CA GLN A 154 31.55 21.98 -2.81
C GLN A 154 30.33 21.10 -3.05
N VAL A 155 30.57 19.84 -3.33
CA VAL A 155 29.57 18.76 -3.45
C VAL A 155 29.74 17.82 -2.26
N TRP A 156 28.67 17.63 -1.48
CA TRP A 156 28.64 16.69 -0.36
C TRP A 156 27.61 15.61 -0.69
N LEU A 157 27.92 14.35 -0.38
CA LEU A 157 27.00 13.23 -0.66
C LEU A 157 25.62 13.45 -0.02
N ASP A 158 25.58 14.06 1.17
CA ASP A 158 24.37 14.50 1.88
C ASP A 158 23.41 15.26 0.96
N GLY A 159 23.95 16.19 0.16
CA GLY A 159 23.18 17.06 -0.71
C GLY A 159 22.38 16.33 -1.79
N LEU A 160 22.78 15.11 -2.17
CA LEU A 160 22.02 14.28 -3.09
C LEU A 160 20.67 13.89 -2.48
N TYR A 161 20.66 13.44 -1.23
CA TYR A 161 19.42 13.11 -0.53
C TYR A 161 18.56 14.36 -0.29
N MET A 162 19.20 15.49 0.03
CA MET A 162 18.46 16.69 0.37
C MET A 162 17.66 17.26 -0.81
N ALA A 163 18.15 17.10 -2.03
CA ALA A 163 17.57 17.73 -3.22
C ALA A 163 16.93 16.74 -4.21
N GLN A 164 17.59 15.63 -4.54
CA GLN A 164 17.23 14.82 -5.71
C GLN A 164 15.89 14.07 -5.58
N PRO A 165 15.54 13.46 -4.43
CA PRO A 165 14.21 12.86 -4.24
C PRO A 165 13.08 13.88 -4.42
N PHE A 166 13.22 15.08 -3.84
CA PHE A 166 12.25 16.16 -4.04
C PHE A 166 12.17 16.60 -5.50
N TYR A 167 13.32 16.71 -6.18
CA TYR A 167 13.38 17.15 -7.57
C TYR A 167 12.71 16.14 -8.52
N ALA A 168 12.95 14.85 -8.31
CA ALA A 168 12.32 13.78 -9.09
C ALA A 168 10.80 13.70 -8.84
N GLU A 169 10.37 13.78 -7.58
CA GLU A 169 8.96 13.77 -7.23
C GLU A 169 8.21 15.00 -7.81
N TYR A 170 8.80 16.20 -7.69
CA TYR A 170 8.23 17.40 -8.29
C TYR A 170 8.13 17.25 -9.82
N THR A 171 9.16 16.71 -10.46
CA THR A 171 9.20 16.49 -11.91
C THR A 171 8.08 15.57 -12.37
N LYS A 172 7.88 14.45 -11.67
CA LYS A 172 6.80 13.50 -11.96
C LYS A 172 5.41 14.12 -11.80
N ARG A 173 5.17 14.79 -10.67
CA ARG A 173 3.84 15.28 -10.30
C ARG A 173 3.47 16.55 -11.08
N PHE A 174 4.43 17.43 -11.34
CA PHE A 174 4.12 18.84 -11.62
C PHE A 174 4.83 19.47 -12.79
N SER A 175 5.96 18.93 -13.25
CA SER A 175 6.65 19.50 -14.41
C SER A 175 5.91 19.18 -15.72
N PRO A 176 5.97 20.06 -16.74
CA PRO A 176 5.41 19.81 -18.06
C PRO A 176 5.99 18.53 -18.67
N LYS A 177 5.14 17.68 -19.28
CA LYS A 177 5.57 16.39 -19.83
C LYS A 177 6.75 16.50 -20.81
N ALA A 178 6.77 17.55 -21.62
CA ALA A 178 7.82 17.79 -22.62
C ALA A 178 9.20 18.10 -22.02
N GLU A 179 9.27 18.50 -20.75
CA GLU A 179 10.53 18.84 -20.06
C GLU A 179 11.04 17.70 -19.16
N ARG A 180 10.21 16.68 -18.89
CA ARG A 180 10.53 15.69 -17.85
C ARG A 180 11.80 14.90 -18.14
N ASP A 181 12.02 14.48 -19.39
CA ASP A 181 13.19 13.68 -19.73
C ASP A 181 14.49 14.45 -19.51
N SER A 182 14.56 15.73 -19.86
CA SER A 182 15.77 16.54 -19.60
C SER A 182 15.98 16.80 -18.11
N LEU A 183 14.90 16.97 -17.34
CA LEU A 183 14.98 17.11 -15.89
C LEU A 183 15.45 15.80 -15.21
N TYR A 184 14.99 14.64 -15.67
CA TYR A 184 15.48 13.34 -15.17
C TYR A 184 16.93 13.08 -15.55
N HIS A 185 17.36 13.50 -16.75
CA HIS A 185 18.77 13.49 -17.13
C HIS A 185 19.62 14.40 -16.23
N ASP A 186 19.16 15.61 -15.92
CA ASP A 186 19.82 16.52 -14.96
C ASP A 186 19.92 15.88 -13.56
N ILE A 187 18.85 15.26 -13.07
CA ILE A 187 18.84 14.53 -11.80
C ILE A 187 19.88 13.42 -11.80
N ALA A 188 19.91 12.56 -12.83
CA ALA A 188 20.90 11.48 -12.94
C ALA A 188 22.34 12.02 -13.01
N GLY A 189 22.56 13.14 -13.71
CA GLY A 189 23.85 13.82 -13.80
C GLY A 189 24.44 14.19 -12.44
N HIS A 190 23.61 14.53 -11.44
CA HIS A 190 24.08 14.81 -10.08
C HIS A 190 24.68 13.57 -9.41
N PHE A 191 24.05 12.40 -9.54
CA PHE A 191 24.55 11.14 -8.99
C PHE A 191 25.82 10.70 -9.69
N ILE A 192 25.83 10.73 -11.03
CA ILE A 192 26.97 10.34 -11.86
C ILE A 192 28.18 11.24 -11.56
N GLY A 193 27.97 12.56 -11.53
CA GLY A 193 29.02 13.53 -11.25
C GLY A 193 29.56 13.43 -9.82
N ALA A 194 28.67 13.33 -8.81
CA ALA A 194 29.10 13.20 -7.42
C ALA A 194 29.90 11.89 -7.21
N ALA A 195 29.45 10.77 -7.77
CA ALA A 195 30.16 9.50 -7.71
C ALA A 195 31.55 9.61 -8.35
N LYS A 196 31.64 10.18 -9.56
CA LYS A 196 32.91 10.39 -10.28
C LYS A 196 33.95 11.12 -9.43
N HIS A 197 33.55 12.17 -8.71
CA HIS A 197 34.49 13.03 -7.97
C HIS A 197 34.75 12.60 -6.53
N THR A 198 33.85 11.84 -5.92
CA THR A 198 34.02 11.37 -4.54
C THR A 198 34.54 9.94 -4.45
N TYR A 199 34.51 9.16 -5.52
CA TYR A 199 35.01 7.79 -5.53
C TYR A 199 36.51 7.73 -5.21
N ASP A 200 36.86 6.85 -4.28
CA ASP A 200 38.23 6.53 -3.93
C ASP A 200 38.59 5.11 -4.40
N PRO A 201 39.47 4.97 -5.41
CA PRO A 201 39.84 3.65 -5.94
C PRO A 201 40.60 2.77 -4.94
N ALA A 202 41.23 3.35 -3.90
CA ALA A 202 41.97 2.57 -2.91
C ALA A 202 41.04 1.77 -1.99
N THR A 203 39.85 2.32 -1.71
CA THR A 203 38.87 1.72 -0.79
C THR A 203 37.64 1.18 -1.52
N GLY A 204 37.36 1.66 -2.74
CA GLY A 204 36.10 1.46 -3.45
C GLY A 204 34.94 2.27 -2.87
N LEU A 205 35.16 3.06 -1.82
CA LEU A 205 34.15 3.87 -1.15
C LEU A 205 34.08 5.28 -1.74
N PHE A 206 33.05 6.03 -1.32
CA PHE A 206 32.87 7.43 -1.69
C PHE A 206 33.23 8.33 -0.51
N ARG A 207 34.05 9.35 -0.75
CA ARG A 207 34.45 10.38 0.22
C ARG A 207 33.25 11.27 0.56
N HIS A 208 33.21 11.80 1.79
CA HIS A 208 32.08 12.65 2.25
C HIS A 208 31.81 13.83 1.31
N ALA A 209 32.86 14.53 0.90
CA ALA A 209 32.74 15.68 0.02
C ALA A 209 33.88 15.84 -0.96
N TRP A 210 33.64 16.70 -1.94
CA TRP A 210 34.58 17.16 -2.93
C TRP A 210 34.47 18.69 -3.08
N ASP A 211 35.60 19.38 -3.14
CA ASP A 211 35.72 20.80 -3.49
C ASP A 211 36.39 20.93 -4.85
N GLU A 212 35.62 21.33 -5.86
CA GLU A 212 36.11 21.54 -7.23
C GLU A 212 37.25 22.56 -7.29
N SER A 213 37.20 23.58 -6.44
CA SER A 213 38.23 24.63 -6.38
C SER A 213 39.51 24.19 -5.67
N ARG A 214 39.43 23.11 -4.88
CA ARG A 214 40.50 22.59 -4.00
C ARG A 214 41.08 23.65 -3.05
N SER A 215 40.30 24.68 -2.75
CA SER A 215 40.75 25.82 -1.94
C SER A 215 40.47 25.60 -0.46
N MET A 216 39.54 24.72 -0.12
CA MET A 216 39.26 24.36 1.27
C MET A 216 40.41 23.59 1.89
N PHE A 217 40.79 23.97 3.12
CA PHE A 217 41.91 23.36 3.85
C PHE A 217 41.75 21.85 4.16
N TRP A 218 40.52 21.32 4.10
CA TRP A 218 40.25 19.90 4.26
C TRP A 218 40.34 19.11 2.95
N ALA A 219 40.35 19.82 1.81
CA ALA A 219 40.33 19.21 0.49
C ALA A 219 41.73 18.77 0.08
N ASP A 220 41.83 17.56 -0.44
CA ASP A 220 43.07 17.08 -1.03
C ASP A 220 43.48 17.96 -2.22
N THR A 221 44.75 18.33 -2.29
CA THR A 221 45.25 19.27 -3.31
C THR A 221 45.22 18.71 -4.73
N LEU A 222 45.18 17.38 -4.90
CA LEU A 222 45.14 16.72 -6.20
C LEU A 222 43.73 16.35 -6.62
N THR A 223 42.93 15.80 -5.71
CA THR A 223 41.59 15.28 -6.04
C THR A 223 40.47 16.23 -5.64
N GLY A 224 40.70 17.15 -4.70
CA GLY A 224 39.68 17.98 -4.06
C GLY A 224 38.83 17.24 -3.04
N GLN A 225 39.09 15.96 -2.78
CA GLN A 225 38.27 15.13 -1.91
C GLN A 225 38.55 15.38 -0.42
N SER A 226 37.55 15.15 0.42
CA SER A 226 37.73 15.02 1.88
C SER A 226 38.47 13.73 2.24
N ALA A 227 39.16 13.73 3.37
CA ALA A 227 40.09 12.64 3.74
C ALA A 227 39.46 11.26 4.01
N HIS A 228 38.18 11.19 4.38
CA HIS A 228 37.54 9.93 4.82
C HIS A 228 36.18 9.67 4.18
N ALA A 229 35.85 8.38 4.09
CA ALA A 229 34.51 7.93 3.78
C ALA A 229 33.70 7.91 5.09
N TRP A 230 32.79 8.85 5.24
CA TRP A 230 31.96 8.97 6.44
C TRP A 230 30.69 8.11 6.31
N GLY A 231 30.39 7.32 7.33
CA GLY A 231 29.25 6.39 7.38
C GLY A 231 27.95 7.00 6.89
N ARG A 232 27.52 8.08 7.55
CA ARG A 232 26.24 8.71 7.23
C ARG A 232 26.24 9.41 5.86
N ALA A 233 27.36 9.92 5.36
CA ALA A 233 27.41 10.48 4.01
C ALA A 233 27.14 9.41 2.93
N CYS A 234 27.79 8.24 3.06
CA CYS A 234 27.49 7.10 2.19
C CYS A 234 26.07 6.56 2.41
N GLY A 235 25.56 6.59 3.65
CA GLY A 235 24.17 6.28 3.96
C GLY A 235 23.20 7.20 3.22
N TRP A 236 23.44 8.51 3.23
CA TRP A 236 22.65 9.47 2.45
C TRP A 236 22.70 9.21 0.96
N TYR A 237 23.85 8.81 0.44
CA TYR A 237 23.97 8.44 -0.96
C TYR A 237 23.09 7.22 -1.31
N ALA A 238 23.08 6.19 -0.45
CA ALA A 238 22.19 5.04 -0.60
C ALA A 238 20.71 5.45 -0.54
N LEU A 239 20.33 6.26 0.45
CA LEU A 239 18.96 6.78 0.55
C LEU A 239 18.57 7.61 -0.68
N ALA A 240 19.44 8.50 -1.14
CA ALA A 240 19.20 9.37 -2.28
C ALA A 240 18.90 8.57 -3.54
N LEU A 241 19.66 7.50 -3.80
CA LEU A 241 19.44 6.61 -4.94
C LEU A 241 18.07 5.92 -4.83
N THR A 242 17.79 5.25 -3.70
CA THR A 242 16.52 4.52 -3.52
C THR A 242 15.29 5.43 -3.58
N GLU A 243 15.34 6.60 -2.95
CA GLU A 243 14.21 7.53 -2.85
C GLU A 243 14.00 8.34 -4.13
N THR A 244 15.03 8.55 -4.93
CA THR A 244 14.91 9.16 -6.26
C THR A 244 14.33 8.17 -7.26
N LEU A 245 14.75 6.90 -7.19
CA LEU A 245 14.30 5.84 -8.10
C LEU A 245 12.79 5.56 -8.02
N ASP A 246 12.14 5.80 -6.88
CA ASP A 246 10.68 5.73 -6.74
C ASP A 246 9.95 6.68 -7.72
N TRP A 247 10.57 7.81 -8.04
CA TRP A 247 10.00 8.86 -8.90
C TRP A 247 10.62 8.91 -10.29
N PHE A 248 11.55 7.99 -10.60
CA PHE A 248 12.30 7.94 -11.85
C PHE A 248 11.61 7.03 -12.87
N PRO A 249 11.46 7.42 -14.16
CA PRO A 249 10.73 6.61 -15.12
C PRO A 249 11.45 5.29 -15.41
N VAL A 250 10.74 4.17 -15.33
CA VAL A 250 11.29 2.81 -15.50
C VAL A 250 12.07 2.63 -16.81
N LYS A 251 11.67 3.31 -17.89
CA LYS A 251 12.30 3.21 -19.22
C LYS A 251 13.28 4.34 -19.55
N HIS A 252 13.61 5.20 -18.58
CA HIS A 252 14.55 6.30 -18.82
C HIS A 252 15.98 5.76 -18.99
N PRO A 253 16.76 6.22 -19.98
CA PRO A 253 18.07 5.64 -20.31
C PRO A 253 19.09 5.69 -19.16
N ASP A 254 19.02 6.71 -18.30
CA ASP A 254 19.96 6.84 -17.17
C ASP A 254 19.54 6.04 -15.92
N ARG A 255 18.37 5.38 -15.93
CA ARG A 255 17.87 4.68 -14.73
C ARG A 255 18.77 3.53 -14.34
N ASP A 256 19.21 2.74 -15.33
CA ASP A 256 20.04 1.57 -15.09
C ASP A 256 21.38 1.96 -14.47
N THR A 257 21.97 3.07 -14.89
CA THR A 257 23.16 3.65 -14.27
C THR A 257 22.97 3.92 -12.78
N LEU A 258 21.83 4.49 -12.37
CA LEU A 258 21.55 4.75 -10.94
C LEU A 258 21.35 3.44 -10.16
N VAL A 259 20.68 2.46 -10.75
CA VAL A 259 20.52 1.13 -10.15
C VAL A 259 21.87 0.43 -9.98
N GLU A 260 22.76 0.53 -10.97
CA GLU A 260 24.12 -0.02 -10.92
C GLU A 260 24.98 0.68 -9.86
N GLN A 261 24.92 2.02 -9.76
CA GLN A 261 25.59 2.76 -8.69
C GLN A 261 25.10 2.34 -7.30
N PHE A 262 23.79 2.15 -7.16
CA PHE A 262 23.19 1.66 -5.91
C PHE A 262 23.67 0.25 -5.57
N ARG A 263 23.61 -0.69 -6.53
CA ARG A 263 24.07 -2.06 -6.33
C ARG A 263 25.55 -2.10 -5.94
N TYR A 264 26.39 -1.34 -6.66
CA TYR A 264 27.82 -1.24 -6.36
C TYR A 264 28.09 -0.71 -4.95
N LEU A 265 27.38 0.36 -4.55
CA LEU A 265 27.50 0.91 -3.20
C LEU A 265 27.13 -0.14 -2.15
N MET A 266 26.00 -0.81 -2.29
CA MET A 266 25.52 -1.80 -1.33
C MET A 266 26.45 -3.02 -1.23
N GLU A 267 26.96 -3.51 -2.35
CA GLU A 267 27.97 -4.58 -2.37
C GLU A 267 29.28 -4.15 -1.72
N THR A 268 29.67 -2.89 -1.88
CA THR A 268 30.91 -2.36 -1.30
C THR A 268 30.77 -2.17 0.20
N VAL A 269 29.74 -1.48 0.69
CA VAL A 269 29.57 -1.24 2.13
C VAL A 269 29.39 -2.54 2.89
N ARG A 270 28.75 -3.56 2.30
CA ARG A 270 28.66 -4.91 2.89
C ARG A 270 30.02 -5.52 3.24
N LYS A 271 31.09 -5.20 2.52
CA LYS A 271 32.47 -5.67 2.81
C LYS A 271 33.10 -4.94 4.00
N TYR A 272 32.59 -3.75 4.34
CA TYR A 272 33.05 -2.91 5.45
C TYR A 272 32.21 -3.08 6.72
N ALA A 273 31.17 -3.92 6.68
CA ALA A 273 30.40 -4.27 7.87
C ALA A 273 31.29 -4.97 8.89
N ASP A 274 31.09 -4.64 10.16
CA ASP A 274 31.75 -5.31 11.27
C ASP A 274 31.35 -6.80 11.30
N PRO A 275 32.31 -7.74 11.31
CA PRO A 275 31.99 -9.17 11.18
C PRO A 275 31.24 -9.75 12.39
N GLN A 276 31.26 -9.09 13.56
CA GLN A 276 30.57 -9.57 14.75
C GLN A 276 29.10 -9.14 14.75
N THR A 277 28.88 -7.84 14.51
CA THR A 277 27.55 -7.21 14.62
C THR A 277 26.84 -7.07 13.28
N GLY A 278 27.56 -7.10 12.16
CA GLY A 278 27.04 -6.75 10.84
C GLY A 278 26.79 -5.26 10.63
N MET A 279 27.14 -4.40 11.60
CA MET A 279 26.89 -2.95 11.58
C MET A 279 28.07 -2.17 11.01
N TRP A 280 27.89 -0.87 10.76
CA TRP A 280 28.89 -0.02 10.13
C TRP A 280 29.49 0.99 11.09
N TYR A 281 30.77 1.31 10.85
CA TYR A 281 31.53 2.26 11.65
C TYR A 281 31.26 3.71 11.23
N GLN A 282 31.43 4.66 12.16
CA GLN A 282 31.40 6.11 11.90
C GLN A 282 32.32 6.49 10.74
N VAL A 283 33.59 6.05 10.77
CA VAL A 283 34.52 6.21 9.65
C VAL A 283 34.64 4.87 8.92
N LEU A 284 34.00 4.75 7.74
CA LEU A 284 33.81 3.47 7.03
C LEU A 284 35.12 2.86 6.55
N ASP A 285 36.06 3.69 6.09
CA ASP A 285 37.35 3.26 5.55
C ASP A 285 38.40 2.98 6.64
N SER A 286 37.99 2.84 7.90
CA SER A 286 38.88 2.52 9.02
C SER A 286 38.23 1.57 10.05
N PRO A 287 37.67 0.42 9.62
CA PRO A 287 37.03 -0.52 10.53
C PRO A 287 38.05 -1.05 11.55
N GLY A 288 37.63 -1.16 12.82
CA GLY A 288 38.49 -1.65 13.90
C GLY A 288 39.65 -0.74 14.31
N ARG A 289 39.84 0.42 13.68
CA ARG A 289 40.85 1.41 14.10
C ARG A 289 40.46 1.99 15.47
N GLU A 290 41.45 2.14 16.35
CA GLU A 290 41.27 2.65 17.71
C GLU A 290 40.48 3.97 17.75
N GLY A 291 39.43 4.00 18.57
CA GLY A 291 38.53 5.15 18.71
C GLY A 291 37.35 5.16 17.75
N ASN A 292 37.34 4.34 16.69
CA ASN A 292 36.15 4.18 15.84
C ASN A 292 35.04 3.47 16.64
N TYR A 293 33.80 3.69 16.21
CA TYR A 293 32.62 3.08 16.84
C TYR A 293 31.59 2.71 15.79
N LEU A 294 30.78 1.69 16.10
CA LEU A 294 29.61 1.31 15.31
C LEU A 294 28.57 2.42 15.44
N GLU A 295 28.12 2.96 14.31
CA GLU A 295 27.30 4.16 14.27
C GLU A 295 25.92 3.86 13.72
N ALA A 296 24.89 4.25 14.48
CA ALA A 296 23.53 3.82 14.25
C ALA A 296 22.87 4.48 13.05
N THR A 297 23.15 5.76 12.75
CA THR A 297 22.47 6.44 11.64
C THR A 297 22.88 5.86 10.29
N ALA A 298 24.18 5.63 10.06
CA ALA A 298 24.69 4.98 8.86
C ALA A 298 24.16 3.55 8.74
N SER A 299 24.18 2.80 9.85
CA SER A 299 23.70 1.42 9.87
C SER A 299 22.19 1.33 9.60
N ALA A 300 21.39 2.27 10.09
CA ALA A 300 19.96 2.35 9.80
C ALA A 300 19.71 2.60 8.31
N MET A 301 20.45 3.54 7.72
CA MET A 301 20.35 3.88 6.29
C MET A 301 20.73 2.70 5.40
N PHE A 302 21.82 1.99 5.68
CA PHE A 302 22.21 0.81 4.90
C PHE A 302 21.25 -0.35 5.09
N THR A 303 20.72 -0.54 6.29
CA THR A 303 19.70 -1.57 6.57
C THR A 303 18.42 -1.32 5.78
N TYR A 304 17.89 -0.09 5.84
CA TYR A 304 16.74 0.31 5.04
C TYR A 304 17.01 0.15 3.55
N ALA A 305 18.13 0.69 3.06
CA ALA A 305 18.51 0.61 1.66
C ALA A 305 18.61 -0.84 1.18
N ALA A 306 19.18 -1.75 1.97
CA ALA A 306 19.26 -3.17 1.62
C ALA A 306 17.86 -3.82 1.51
N LEU A 307 16.98 -3.59 2.49
CA LEU A 307 15.62 -4.12 2.48
C LEU A 307 14.80 -3.57 1.30
N LYS A 308 14.85 -2.25 1.09
CA LYS A 308 14.20 -1.58 -0.04
C LYS A 308 14.77 -2.05 -1.38
N GLY A 309 16.08 -2.17 -1.49
CA GLY A 309 16.77 -2.64 -2.69
C GLY A 309 16.37 -4.06 -3.09
N VAL A 310 16.16 -4.94 -2.11
CA VAL A 310 15.59 -6.28 -2.34
C VAL A 310 14.14 -6.20 -2.80
N ARG A 311 13.29 -5.42 -2.12
CA ARG A 311 11.87 -5.27 -2.50
C ARG A 311 11.71 -4.71 -3.91
N MET A 312 12.56 -3.76 -4.29
CA MET A 312 12.52 -3.10 -5.60
C MET A 312 13.22 -3.89 -6.72
N GLY A 313 13.83 -5.04 -6.42
CA GLY A 313 14.57 -5.86 -7.39
C GLY A 313 15.88 -5.21 -7.88
N TYR A 314 16.47 -4.31 -7.10
CA TYR A 314 17.79 -3.72 -7.40
C TYR A 314 18.91 -4.64 -6.91
N LEU A 315 18.64 -5.38 -5.82
CA LEU A 315 19.50 -6.39 -5.23
C LEU A 315 18.83 -7.76 -5.40
N ASP A 316 19.47 -8.65 -6.15
CA ASP A 316 18.87 -9.93 -6.56
C ASP A 316 19.38 -11.13 -5.75
N GLY A 317 18.54 -12.15 -5.63
CA GLY A 317 18.88 -13.48 -5.10
C GLY A 317 18.51 -13.72 -3.63
N ASP A 318 18.41 -15.01 -3.25
CA ASP A 318 18.07 -15.43 -1.88
C ASP A 318 19.09 -14.94 -0.84
N SER A 319 20.34 -14.77 -1.25
CA SER A 319 21.41 -14.29 -0.36
C SER A 319 21.18 -12.85 0.12
N TRP A 320 20.66 -11.94 -0.70
CA TRP A 320 20.33 -10.57 -0.29
C TRP A 320 19.05 -10.50 0.53
N ARG A 321 18.04 -11.34 0.24
CA ARG A 321 16.83 -11.48 1.05
C ARG A 321 17.13 -11.90 2.48
N GLU A 322 17.97 -12.93 2.66
CA GLU A 322 18.36 -13.39 3.98
C GLU A 322 19.26 -12.37 4.68
N TYR A 323 20.29 -11.87 3.97
CA TYR A 323 21.23 -10.89 4.51
C TYR A 323 20.54 -9.62 5.01
N SER A 324 19.62 -9.04 4.24
CA SER A 324 18.93 -7.79 4.64
C SER A 324 18.05 -7.98 5.88
N ARG A 325 17.34 -9.11 5.98
CA ARG A 325 16.51 -9.45 7.16
C ARG A 325 17.35 -9.75 8.39
N ASP A 326 18.48 -10.45 8.24
CA ASP A 326 19.42 -10.71 9.33
C ASP A 326 20.07 -9.40 9.82
N THR A 327 20.49 -8.54 8.89
CA THR A 327 21.03 -7.20 9.17
C THR A 327 20.05 -6.38 10.00
N TYR A 328 18.74 -6.39 9.67
CA TYR A 328 17.73 -5.70 10.45
C TYR A 328 17.62 -6.20 11.89
N ARG A 329 17.60 -7.53 12.10
CA ARG A 329 17.53 -8.11 13.46
C ARG A 329 18.75 -7.70 14.28
N ARG A 330 19.94 -7.82 13.69
CA ARG A 330 21.19 -7.40 14.35
C ARG A 330 21.23 -5.91 14.62
N PHE A 331 20.67 -5.08 13.73
CA PHE A 331 20.53 -3.64 13.96
C PHE A 331 19.70 -3.37 15.21
N VAL A 332 18.53 -4.00 15.33
CA VAL A 332 17.66 -3.89 16.50
C VAL A 332 18.42 -4.32 17.77
N ASP A 333 19.07 -5.49 17.74
CA ASP A 333 19.83 -6.01 18.88
C ASP A 333 21.01 -5.11 19.30
N THR A 334 21.62 -4.41 18.33
CA THR A 334 22.81 -3.58 18.57
C THR A 334 22.45 -2.18 19.08
N PHE A 335 21.41 -1.56 18.51
CA PHE A 335 21.19 -0.12 18.70
C PHE A 335 19.86 0.24 19.36
N VAL A 336 18.87 -0.64 19.37
CA VAL A 336 17.54 -0.33 19.93
C VAL A 336 17.52 -0.77 21.39
N ARG A 337 17.27 0.19 22.28
CA ARG A 337 17.15 -0.02 23.72
C ARG A 337 15.70 0.17 24.15
N GLU A 338 15.14 -0.80 24.85
CA GLU A 338 13.88 -0.62 25.56
C GLU A 338 14.10 0.13 26.88
N ASN A 339 13.28 1.15 27.12
CA ASN A 339 13.34 1.98 28.32
C ASN A 339 12.35 1.47 29.38
N PRO A 340 12.56 1.78 30.67
CA PRO A 340 11.68 1.31 31.75
C PRO A 340 10.21 1.75 31.64
N ASP A 341 9.91 2.76 30.83
CA ASP A 341 8.57 3.29 30.58
C ASP A 341 7.87 2.65 29.37
N GLY A 342 8.47 1.63 28.75
CA GLY A 342 7.95 0.92 27.57
C GLY A 342 8.28 1.59 26.23
N THR A 343 8.82 2.82 26.24
CA THR A 343 9.35 3.45 25.02
C THR A 343 10.63 2.76 24.56
N ILE A 344 10.97 2.88 23.28
CA ILE A 344 12.26 2.44 22.73
C ILE A 344 13.10 3.64 22.33
N SER A 345 14.42 3.54 22.47
CA SER A 345 15.40 4.53 22.04
C SER A 345 16.35 3.94 21.01
N LEU A 346 16.68 4.72 19.98
CA LEU A 346 17.79 4.44 19.09
C LEU A 346 19.06 5.06 19.68
N THR A 347 20.07 4.23 19.95
CA THR A 347 21.32 4.67 20.60
C THR A 347 22.44 4.86 19.59
N SER A 348 23.55 5.47 20.01
CA SER A 348 24.80 5.55 19.23
C SER A 348 24.71 6.32 17.90
N CYS A 349 23.91 7.39 17.88
CA CYS A 349 23.79 8.26 16.71
C CYS A 349 24.83 9.39 16.73
N CYS A 350 25.62 9.54 15.68
CA CYS A 350 26.43 10.74 15.50
C CYS A 350 25.50 11.95 15.30
N SER A 351 25.52 12.93 16.22
CA SER A 351 24.59 14.08 16.20
C SER A 351 24.73 14.98 14.98
N VAL A 352 25.97 15.23 14.55
CA VAL A 352 26.31 16.11 13.43
C VAL A 352 27.71 15.79 12.92
N ALA A 353 27.96 15.97 11.63
CA ALA A 353 29.31 16.16 11.11
C ALA A 353 29.22 17.04 9.85
N GLY A 354 30.30 17.71 9.49
CA GLY A 354 30.39 18.54 8.31
C GLY A 354 31.80 19.06 8.09
N LEU A 355 32.04 19.77 7.00
CA LEU A 355 33.38 20.23 6.64
C LEU A 355 33.47 21.76 6.65
N GLY A 356 34.67 22.28 6.94
CA GLY A 356 34.95 23.71 6.98
C GLY A 356 34.06 24.50 7.95
N GLY A 357 33.58 25.65 7.49
CA GLY A 357 32.82 26.60 8.31
C GLY A 357 33.69 27.32 9.36
N ARG A 358 33.05 28.14 10.20
CA ARG A 358 33.75 28.94 11.23
C ARG A 358 34.52 28.10 12.26
N GLN A 359 34.12 26.84 12.45
CA GLN A 359 34.75 25.91 13.37
C GLN A 359 35.96 25.18 12.77
N MET A 360 36.32 25.46 11.50
CA MET A 360 37.47 24.85 10.82
C MET A 360 37.48 23.33 10.91
N ARG A 361 36.32 22.72 10.66
CA ARG A 361 36.13 21.25 10.69
C ARG A 361 36.95 20.59 9.58
N SER A 362 37.93 19.78 9.96
CA SER A 362 39.01 19.31 9.09
C SER A 362 38.68 18.07 8.26
N GLY A 363 37.62 17.33 8.58
CA GLY A 363 37.36 16.06 7.91
C GLY A 363 38.40 14.98 8.19
N THR A 364 39.29 15.17 9.17
CA THR A 364 40.25 14.15 9.58
C THR A 364 39.57 13.06 10.41
N TYR A 365 40.22 11.89 10.53
CA TYR A 365 39.75 10.80 11.39
C TYR A 365 39.36 11.28 12.80
N GLY A 366 40.27 12.00 13.46
CA GLY A 366 40.03 12.54 14.81
C GLY A 366 38.87 13.54 14.88
N TYR A 367 38.62 14.30 13.80
CA TYR A 367 37.47 15.19 13.74
C TYR A 367 36.15 14.41 13.73
N TYR A 368 36.00 13.41 12.85
CA TYR A 368 34.75 12.63 12.80
C TYR A 368 34.43 11.89 14.11
N LEU A 369 35.46 11.50 14.87
CA LEU A 369 35.30 10.88 16.19
C LEU A 369 35.06 11.89 17.32
N SER A 370 35.38 13.17 17.10
CA SER A 370 35.14 14.22 18.08
C SER A 370 33.68 14.67 18.15
N GLU A 371 32.89 14.35 17.12
CA GLU A 371 31.49 14.74 17.06
C GLU A 371 30.64 13.99 18.09
N PRO A 372 29.67 14.65 18.75
CA PRO A 372 28.91 14.02 19.83
C PRO A 372 28.08 12.84 19.35
N VAL A 373 28.03 11.81 20.18
CA VAL A 373 27.12 10.66 20.03
C VAL A 373 25.93 10.85 20.96
N ILE A 374 24.72 10.75 20.42
CA ILE A 374 23.45 10.98 21.13
C ILE A 374 22.47 9.84 20.85
N ASP A 375 21.44 9.75 21.70
CA ASP A 375 20.28 8.90 21.45
C ASP A 375 19.22 9.68 20.63
N ASN A 376 18.41 8.96 19.85
CA ASN A 376 17.21 9.45 19.18
C ASN A 376 17.44 10.63 18.22
N ASP A 377 18.58 10.66 17.52
CA ASP A 377 18.75 11.64 16.43
C ASP A 377 17.82 11.29 15.25
N CYS A 378 17.02 12.25 14.79
CA CYS A 378 16.08 12.05 13.67
C CYS A 378 16.74 11.44 12.42
N LYS A 379 18.04 11.72 12.18
CA LYS A 379 18.82 11.20 11.04
C LYS A 379 18.99 9.68 11.11
N GLY A 380 18.87 9.08 12.29
CA GLY A 380 18.82 7.64 12.48
C GLY A 380 17.41 7.12 12.67
N VAL A 381 16.56 7.85 13.41
CA VAL A 381 15.20 7.40 13.73
C VAL A 381 14.33 7.27 12.49
N GLY A 382 14.32 8.26 11.59
CA GLY A 382 13.57 8.19 10.34
C GLY A 382 13.96 6.96 9.49
N PRO A 383 15.25 6.77 9.17
CA PRO A 383 15.71 5.57 8.46
C PRO A 383 15.46 4.26 9.21
N PHE A 384 15.49 4.24 10.54
CA PHE A 384 15.14 3.05 11.31
C PHE A 384 13.65 2.71 11.17
N ILE A 385 12.75 3.69 11.29
CA ILE A 385 11.31 3.48 11.07
C ILE A 385 11.08 2.93 9.66
N TRP A 386 11.75 3.48 8.65
CA TRP A 386 11.68 2.96 7.29
C TRP A 386 12.23 1.54 7.14
N ALA A 387 13.36 1.22 7.77
CA ALA A 387 13.88 -0.15 7.80
C ALA A 387 12.88 -1.11 8.46
N SER A 388 12.24 -0.69 9.56
CA SER A 388 11.19 -1.46 10.22
C SER A 388 9.98 -1.67 9.31
N LEU A 389 9.52 -0.63 8.61
CA LEU A 389 8.41 -0.74 7.66
C LEU A 389 8.71 -1.72 6.52
N GLU A 390 9.93 -1.69 5.98
CA GLU A 390 10.37 -2.64 4.94
C GLU A 390 10.46 -4.08 5.48
N TYR A 391 10.99 -4.26 6.70
CA TYR A 391 11.07 -5.56 7.35
C TYR A 391 9.68 -6.13 7.68
N GLU A 392 8.80 -5.30 8.22
CA GLU A 392 7.40 -5.62 8.52
C GLU A 392 6.63 -5.95 7.24
N ALA A 393 6.86 -5.21 6.15
CA ALA A 393 6.32 -5.53 4.83
C ALA A 393 6.78 -6.92 4.36
N ALA A 394 8.09 -7.19 4.45
CA ALA A 394 8.68 -8.44 4.01
C ALA A 394 8.20 -9.67 4.82
N LEU A 395 7.64 -9.47 6.01
CA LEU A 395 7.10 -10.53 6.88
C LEU A 395 5.57 -10.49 7.02
N ASN A 396 4.89 -9.60 6.31
CA ASN A 396 3.45 -9.38 6.43
C ASN A 396 2.97 -9.11 7.87
N ILE A 397 3.71 -8.30 8.62
CA ILE A 397 3.30 -7.83 9.94
C ILE A 397 2.30 -6.68 9.74
N ASP A 398 1.09 -6.82 10.29
CA ASP A 398 0.03 -5.80 10.26
C ASP A 398 -0.31 -5.31 11.69
N TYR A 399 -0.90 -4.13 11.82
CA TYR A 399 -1.23 -3.50 13.10
C TYR A 399 -2.50 -2.65 13.05
N VAL A 400 -3.30 -2.75 14.11
CA VAL A 400 -4.50 -1.93 14.34
C VAL A 400 -4.40 -1.30 15.73
N PHE A 401 -4.44 0.03 15.79
CA PHE A 401 -4.43 0.76 17.04
C PHE A 401 -5.80 0.71 17.74
N ASP A 402 -5.84 0.29 19.01
CA ASP A 402 -7.05 0.09 19.82
C ASP A 402 -7.24 1.15 20.94
N GLY A 403 -6.34 2.14 21.06
CA GLY A 403 -6.28 3.11 22.17
C GLY A 403 -6.62 4.56 21.81
N GLN A 404 -6.70 5.44 22.81
CA GLN A 404 -6.87 6.90 22.66
C GLN A 404 -5.57 7.63 22.99
N PHE A 405 -5.27 8.73 22.28
CA PHE A 405 -4.09 9.56 22.49
C PHE A 405 -4.39 10.71 23.48
N VAL A 406 -3.49 10.98 24.42
CA VAL A 406 -3.58 12.11 25.36
C VAL A 406 -2.38 13.03 25.12
N TYR A 407 -2.62 14.31 24.86
CA TYR A 407 -1.60 15.31 24.55
C TYR A 407 -1.70 16.46 25.54
N ASN A 408 -0.60 16.76 26.24
CA ASN A 408 -0.53 17.81 27.27
C ASN A 408 -1.60 17.71 28.38
N GLY A 409 -1.95 16.48 28.78
CA GLY A 409 -2.93 16.25 29.85
C GLY A 409 -4.39 16.40 29.43
N GLU A 410 -4.65 16.84 28.19
CA GLU A 410 -5.96 16.78 27.58
C GLU A 410 -6.06 15.50 26.74
N PRO A 411 -7.15 14.72 26.85
CA PRO A 411 -7.47 13.73 25.84
C PRO A 411 -7.45 14.46 24.49
N VAL A 412 -6.56 14.05 23.58
CA VAL A 412 -6.84 14.36 22.19
C VAL A 412 -8.04 13.50 21.91
N ALA A 413 -9.21 14.12 21.82
CA ALA A 413 -10.29 13.54 21.05
C ALA A 413 -9.75 13.40 19.63
N VAL A 414 -8.98 12.33 19.38
CA VAL A 414 -8.94 11.71 18.08
C VAL A 414 -10.36 11.21 17.95
N ASP A 415 -11.21 12.03 17.36
CA ASP A 415 -12.61 11.74 17.11
C ASP A 415 -12.64 10.64 16.06
N MET A 416 -12.28 9.43 16.50
CA MET A 416 -12.03 8.25 15.70
C MET A 416 -12.64 7.05 16.43
N VAL A 417 -13.84 7.22 17.00
CA VAL A 417 -14.81 6.13 16.89
C VAL A 417 -14.97 5.94 15.39
N ARG A 418 -14.26 4.98 14.81
CA ARG A 418 -14.46 4.62 13.42
C ARG A 418 -15.87 4.05 13.35
N ILE A 419 -16.80 4.88 12.90
CA ILE A 419 -18.20 4.50 12.80
C ILE A 419 -18.29 3.56 11.60
N PRO A 420 -18.69 2.28 11.79
CA PRO A 420 -18.90 1.36 10.67
C PRO A 420 -19.78 2.00 9.61
N ALA A 421 -19.55 1.65 8.34
CA ALA A 421 -20.30 2.19 7.20
C ALA A 421 -21.82 2.12 7.44
N PHE A 422 -22.26 0.97 7.97
CA PHE A 422 -23.61 0.70 8.45
C PHE A 422 -23.59 -0.52 9.41
N GLU A 423 -24.71 -0.80 10.07
CA GLU A 423 -24.87 -2.02 10.87
C GLU A 423 -24.71 -3.28 10.00
N GLY A 424 -23.76 -4.15 10.34
CA GLY A 424 -23.43 -5.34 9.55
C GLY A 424 -22.34 -5.13 8.48
N ALA A 425 -21.70 -3.95 8.41
CA ALA A 425 -20.49 -3.77 7.63
C ALA A 425 -19.30 -4.50 8.30
N GLU A 426 -18.63 -5.37 7.55
CA GLU A 426 -17.49 -6.15 8.02
C GLU A 426 -16.31 -6.07 7.03
N GLY A 427 -15.20 -6.72 7.34
CA GLY A 427 -14.05 -6.80 6.44
C GLY A 427 -13.29 -5.49 6.25
N GLY A 428 -12.38 -5.50 5.26
CA GLY A 428 -11.48 -4.39 4.98
C GLY A 428 -12.15 -3.03 4.70
N GLY A 429 -13.35 -3.03 4.13
CA GLY A 429 -14.17 -1.84 3.84
C GLY A 429 -15.12 -1.42 4.96
N LYS A 430 -15.08 -2.06 6.14
CA LYS A 430 -16.00 -1.83 7.28
C LYS A 430 -16.21 -0.35 7.64
N TYR A 431 -15.18 0.48 7.50
CA TYR A 431 -15.20 1.88 7.93
C TYR A 431 -15.33 2.88 6.77
N THR A 432 -15.76 2.42 5.60
CA THR A 432 -16.07 3.31 4.47
C THR A 432 -17.11 4.36 4.89
N ALA A 433 -16.79 5.64 4.70
CA ALA A 433 -17.66 6.75 5.07
C ALA A 433 -18.87 6.88 4.12
N GLY A 434 -18.66 6.63 2.83
CA GLY A 434 -19.69 6.81 1.82
C GLY A 434 -20.18 8.25 1.74
N GLY A 435 -21.48 8.45 1.48
CA GLY A 435 -22.12 9.76 1.41
C GLY A 435 -22.57 10.34 2.75
N ARG A 436 -22.06 9.83 3.88
CA ARG A 436 -22.49 10.27 5.22
C ARG A 436 -22.34 11.78 5.38
N GLY A 437 -23.40 12.44 5.89
CA GLY A 437 -23.45 13.89 6.05
C GLY A 437 -23.69 14.66 4.74
N GLY A 438 -23.82 13.95 3.64
CA GLY A 438 -24.03 14.50 2.31
C GLY A 438 -25.48 14.84 1.95
N LYS A 439 -25.66 15.39 0.75
CA LYS A 439 -26.97 15.71 0.20
C LYS A 439 -27.71 14.44 -0.26
N GLU A 440 -29.01 14.36 0.01
CA GLU A 440 -29.84 13.29 -0.53
C GLU A 440 -30.25 13.59 -1.98
N TYR A 441 -30.12 12.57 -2.83
CA TYR A 441 -30.59 12.54 -4.22
C TYR A 441 -31.60 11.43 -4.38
N VAL A 442 -32.87 11.80 -4.58
CA VAL A 442 -33.97 10.84 -4.77
C VAL A 442 -34.16 10.57 -6.26
N VAL A 443 -33.95 9.32 -6.66
CA VAL A 443 -34.23 8.85 -8.03
C VAL A 443 -35.73 8.65 -8.20
N THR A 444 -36.35 9.45 -9.06
CA THR A 444 -37.79 9.47 -9.37
C THR A 444 -38.09 9.06 -10.80
N SER A 445 -37.06 8.83 -11.62
CA SER A 445 -37.17 8.41 -13.02
C SER A 445 -36.22 7.24 -13.31
N LEU A 446 -36.68 6.31 -14.15
CA LEU A 446 -35.88 5.19 -14.66
C LEU A 446 -35.08 5.54 -15.92
N GLU A 447 -35.23 6.77 -16.42
CA GLU A 447 -34.48 7.25 -17.58
C GLU A 447 -32.99 7.42 -17.25
N ASP A 448 -32.15 7.16 -18.25
CA ASP A 448 -30.72 7.40 -18.19
C ASP A 448 -30.36 8.73 -18.87
N THR A 449 -30.40 9.83 -18.11
CA THR A 449 -30.08 11.19 -18.57
C THR A 449 -29.30 11.97 -17.51
N ASP A 450 -28.90 13.21 -17.81
CA ASP A 450 -28.27 14.12 -16.84
C ASP A 450 -29.29 14.96 -16.07
N GLU A 451 -30.58 14.71 -16.25
CA GLU A 451 -31.67 15.46 -15.62
C GLU A 451 -31.88 15.05 -14.16
N GLU A 452 -32.29 16.01 -13.33
CA GLU A 452 -32.63 15.78 -11.93
C GLU A 452 -33.69 14.66 -11.78
N GLY A 453 -33.52 13.84 -10.75
CA GLY A 453 -34.39 12.68 -10.51
C GLY A 453 -33.94 11.39 -11.21
N THR A 454 -32.85 11.41 -11.99
CA THR A 454 -32.25 10.19 -12.57
C THR A 454 -31.05 9.69 -11.76
N LEU A 455 -30.72 8.39 -11.89
CA LEU A 455 -29.54 7.80 -11.25
C LEU A 455 -28.23 8.42 -11.78
N ARG A 456 -28.12 8.65 -13.09
CA ARG A 456 -26.90 9.21 -13.70
C ARG A 456 -26.62 10.63 -13.22
N HIS A 457 -27.65 11.46 -13.07
CA HIS A 457 -27.52 12.77 -12.44
C HIS A 457 -26.98 12.68 -11.01
N ALA A 458 -27.56 11.79 -10.18
CA ALA A 458 -27.13 11.61 -8.79
C ALA A 458 -25.68 11.11 -8.67
N VAL A 459 -25.26 10.19 -9.56
CA VAL A 459 -23.90 9.66 -9.59
C VAL A 459 -22.87 10.72 -9.99
N ARG A 460 -23.21 11.59 -10.95
CA ARG A 460 -22.33 12.66 -11.45
C ARG A 460 -22.27 13.90 -10.56
N ALA A 461 -23.13 14.01 -9.56
CA ALA A 461 -23.10 15.13 -8.63
C ALA A 461 -21.80 15.16 -7.81
N GLU A 462 -21.34 16.37 -7.50
CA GLU A 462 -20.12 16.60 -6.71
C GLU A 462 -20.40 16.59 -5.21
N GLY A 463 -19.43 16.11 -4.44
CA GLY A 463 -19.43 16.10 -2.98
C GLY A 463 -20.17 14.92 -2.35
N PRO A 464 -20.16 14.85 -1.00
CA PRO A 464 -20.80 13.76 -0.27
C PRO A 464 -22.29 13.66 -0.59
N ARG A 465 -22.76 12.46 -0.94
CA ARG A 465 -24.15 12.25 -1.39
C ARG A 465 -24.73 10.88 -1.12
N ILE A 466 -26.01 10.85 -0.75
CA ILE A 466 -26.79 9.64 -0.51
C ILE A 466 -27.85 9.53 -1.60
N VAL A 467 -27.86 8.43 -2.34
CA VAL A 467 -28.80 8.16 -3.42
C VAL A 467 -29.86 7.16 -2.95
N THR A 468 -31.12 7.58 -3.00
CA THR A 468 -32.30 6.78 -2.65
C THR A 468 -33.24 6.69 -3.87
N PHE A 469 -34.22 5.78 -3.84
CA PHE A 469 -35.09 5.50 -4.98
C PHE A 469 -36.57 5.60 -4.57
N ALA A 470 -37.32 6.44 -5.27
CA ALA A 470 -38.78 6.53 -5.17
C ALA A 470 -39.50 5.67 -6.24
N VAL A 471 -38.74 5.09 -7.17
CA VAL A 471 -39.22 4.24 -8.27
C VAL A 471 -38.50 2.90 -8.28
N SER A 472 -39.13 1.91 -8.93
CA SER A 472 -38.61 0.56 -9.09
C SER A 472 -38.75 0.11 -10.54
N GLY A 473 -37.84 -0.72 -11.02
CA GLY A 473 -37.83 -1.20 -12.40
C GLY A 473 -36.41 -1.19 -12.99
N ASP A 474 -36.37 -1.27 -14.31
CA ASP A 474 -35.12 -1.38 -15.07
C ASP A 474 -34.66 0.02 -15.52
N ILE A 475 -33.41 0.36 -15.17
CA ILE A 475 -32.70 1.53 -15.69
C ILE A 475 -31.81 1.04 -16.84
N HIS A 476 -32.24 1.34 -18.06
CA HIS A 476 -31.51 1.01 -19.29
C HIS A 476 -30.44 2.07 -19.53
N LEU A 477 -29.18 1.74 -19.25
CA LEU A 477 -28.08 2.66 -19.47
C LEU A 477 -27.88 2.90 -20.98
N LYS A 478 -27.46 4.12 -21.34
CA LYS A 478 -27.05 4.51 -22.69
C LYS A 478 -25.53 4.41 -22.90
N SER A 479 -24.80 4.31 -21.79
CA SER A 479 -23.34 4.17 -21.73
C SER A 479 -22.93 3.74 -20.34
N THR A 480 -21.70 3.27 -20.16
CA THR A 480 -21.14 2.93 -18.85
C THR A 480 -21.39 4.04 -17.83
N LEU A 481 -21.95 3.68 -16.68
CA LEU A 481 -22.17 4.61 -15.57
C LEU A 481 -20.90 4.64 -14.72
N LYS A 482 -20.18 5.76 -14.75
CA LYS A 482 -18.95 5.95 -13.98
C LYS A 482 -19.20 6.78 -12.73
N ILE A 483 -18.76 6.27 -11.58
CA ILE A 483 -18.72 7.02 -10.33
C ILE A 483 -17.32 7.63 -10.24
N GLU A 484 -17.20 8.94 -10.50
CA GLU A 484 -15.90 9.64 -10.59
C GLU A 484 -15.66 10.62 -9.44
N ASP A 485 -16.71 11.03 -8.72
CA ASP A 485 -16.61 11.88 -7.54
C ASP A 485 -16.78 11.05 -6.24
N PRO A 486 -15.90 11.20 -5.23
CA PRO A 486 -15.89 10.35 -4.03
C PRO A 486 -17.07 10.60 -3.08
N TYR A 487 -17.17 9.81 -2.01
CA TYR A 487 -18.17 9.97 -0.93
C TYR A 487 -19.62 9.79 -1.40
N ILE A 488 -19.95 8.60 -1.90
CA ILE A 488 -21.31 8.27 -2.35
C ILE A 488 -21.86 7.01 -1.67
N THR A 489 -23.15 7.04 -1.34
CA THR A 489 -23.88 5.87 -0.86
C THR A 489 -25.15 5.65 -1.67
N ILE A 490 -25.26 4.52 -2.37
CA ILE A 490 -26.41 4.16 -3.20
C ILE A 490 -27.22 3.07 -2.52
N LEU A 491 -28.47 3.37 -2.15
CA LEU A 491 -29.31 2.53 -1.30
C LEU A 491 -30.48 1.93 -2.09
N GLY A 492 -30.23 0.84 -2.83
CA GLY A 492 -31.23 0.16 -3.65
C GLY A 492 -32.44 -0.38 -2.87
N HIS A 493 -32.30 -0.67 -1.57
CA HIS A 493 -33.40 -1.15 -0.72
C HIS A 493 -34.47 -0.09 -0.43
N THR A 494 -34.23 1.17 -0.77
CA THR A 494 -35.23 2.24 -0.64
C THR A 494 -36.28 2.20 -1.75
N ALA A 495 -35.96 1.55 -2.88
CA ALA A 495 -36.89 1.43 -4.00
C ALA A 495 -38.16 0.66 -3.60
N PRO A 496 -39.35 1.07 -4.08
CA PRO A 496 -40.58 0.33 -3.88
C PRO A 496 -40.58 -1.02 -4.65
N GLY A 497 -41.65 -1.80 -4.47
CA GLY A 497 -41.92 -2.98 -5.31
C GLY A 497 -40.77 -4.00 -5.33
N GLU A 498 -40.34 -4.38 -6.53
CA GLU A 498 -39.30 -5.39 -6.78
C GLU A 498 -37.88 -4.80 -6.75
N GLY A 499 -37.70 -3.51 -6.48
CA GLY A 499 -36.40 -2.84 -6.47
C GLY A 499 -35.91 -2.39 -7.85
N VAL A 500 -34.61 -2.09 -7.98
CA VAL A 500 -34.00 -1.51 -9.19
C VAL A 500 -33.00 -2.45 -9.81
N THR A 501 -33.06 -2.57 -11.14
CA THR A 501 -32.08 -3.30 -11.96
C THR A 501 -31.43 -2.34 -12.94
N ILE A 502 -30.11 -2.34 -12.99
CA ILE A 502 -29.30 -1.58 -13.95
C ILE A 502 -28.94 -2.50 -15.11
N ARG A 503 -29.16 -2.05 -16.34
CA ARG A 503 -29.04 -2.88 -17.56
C ARG A 503 -28.23 -2.23 -18.68
N ASP A 504 -27.91 -3.05 -19.67
CA ASP A 504 -27.35 -2.74 -20.99
C ASP A 504 -25.89 -2.30 -21.03
N HIS A 505 -25.40 -1.57 -20.01
CA HIS A 505 -23.98 -1.24 -19.86
C HIS A 505 -23.46 -1.50 -18.45
N GLY A 506 -22.13 -1.58 -18.32
CA GLY A 506 -21.46 -1.74 -17.04
C GLY A 506 -21.54 -0.51 -16.13
N VAL A 507 -21.25 -0.74 -14.85
CA VAL A 507 -21.03 0.31 -13.85
C VAL A 507 -19.59 0.24 -13.36
N TYR A 508 -18.88 1.37 -13.39
CA TYR A 508 -17.49 1.45 -12.97
C TYR A 508 -17.31 2.42 -11.80
N ILE A 509 -16.72 1.93 -10.72
CA ILE A 509 -16.32 2.74 -9.58
C ILE A 509 -14.90 3.25 -9.85
N GLY A 510 -14.77 4.55 -10.12
CA GLY A 510 -13.52 5.25 -10.33
C GLY A 510 -13.19 6.27 -9.24
N ALA A 511 -13.88 6.20 -8.10
CA ALA A 511 -13.73 7.10 -6.97
C ALA A 511 -13.60 6.33 -5.64
N ASP A 512 -13.06 7.02 -4.63
CA ASP A 512 -12.92 6.49 -3.27
C ASP A 512 -14.21 6.73 -2.46
N GLU A 513 -14.35 6.04 -1.32
CA GLU A 513 -15.45 6.23 -0.36
C GLU A 513 -16.83 5.92 -0.96
N VAL A 514 -16.98 4.69 -1.48
CA VAL A 514 -18.17 4.26 -2.23
C VAL A 514 -18.90 3.11 -1.54
N ILE A 515 -20.19 3.31 -1.29
CA ILE A 515 -21.10 2.30 -0.74
C ILE A 515 -22.21 2.02 -1.75
N ILE A 516 -22.40 0.77 -2.16
CA ILE A 516 -23.52 0.36 -3.02
C ILE A 516 -24.22 -0.84 -2.39
N ARG A 517 -25.54 -0.74 -2.22
CA ARG A 517 -26.32 -1.79 -1.55
C ARG A 517 -27.62 -2.15 -2.27
N TYR A 518 -27.99 -3.43 -2.25
CA TYR A 518 -29.31 -3.91 -2.66
C TYR A 518 -29.74 -3.56 -4.10
N LEU A 519 -28.78 -3.48 -5.02
CA LEU A 519 -29.05 -3.27 -6.44
C LEU A 519 -28.81 -4.54 -7.26
N ARG A 520 -29.41 -4.58 -8.45
CA ARG A 520 -29.12 -5.60 -9.45
C ARG A 520 -28.39 -5.00 -10.63
N PHE A 521 -27.35 -5.66 -11.10
CA PHE A 521 -26.57 -5.32 -12.28
C PHE A 521 -26.71 -6.45 -13.28
N ARG A 522 -27.43 -6.21 -14.38
CA ARG A 522 -27.78 -7.20 -15.40
C ARG A 522 -27.53 -6.64 -16.78
N MET A 523 -26.24 -6.51 -17.10
CA MET A 523 -25.78 -5.85 -18.32
C MET A 523 -26.42 -6.46 -19.56
N GLY A 524 -26.33 -7.79 -19.73
CA GLY A 524 -26.85 -8.46 -20.92
C GLY A 524 -26.01 -8.15 -22.16
N SER A 525 -26.47 -8.65 -23.32
CA SER A 525 -25.74 -8.56 -24.59
C SER A 525 -26.37 -7.61 -25.60
N ALA A 526 -27.52 -7.00 -25.26
CA ALA A 526 -28.30 -6.16 -26.16
C ALA A 526 -27.52 -4.96 -26.72
N ALA A 527 -26.72 -4.29 -25.90
CA ALA A 527 -25.89 -3.15 -26.30
C ALA A 527 -24.62 -3.56 -27.09
N LYS A 528 -24.29 -4.85 -27.12
CA LYS A 528 -23.04 -5.39 -27.67
C LYS A 528 -21.77 -4.76 -27.06
N ASP A 529 -21.87 -4.35 -25.80
CA ASP A 529 -20.75 -3.86 -25.01
C ASP A 529 -19.94 -5.06 -24.48
N GLU A 530 -18.61 -4.98 -24.54
CA GLU A 530 -17.68 -5.96 -23.94
C GLU A 530 -17.14 -5.35 -22.66
N ASN A 531 -17.74 -5.69 -21.52
CA ASN A 531 -17.48 -5.00 -20.27
C ASN A 531 -17.93 -5.83 -19.06
N ASP A 532 -17.49 -5.39 -17.89
CA ASP A 532 -17.94 -5.91 -16.62
C ASP A 532 -19.31 -5.35 -16.25
N ALA A 533 -20.14 -6.13 -15.56
CA ALA A 533 -21.40 -5.59 -15.04
C ALA A 533 -21.17 -4.60 -13.89
N LEU A 534 -20.19 -4.88 -13.01
CA LEU A 534 -19.75 -3.97 -11.96
C LEU A 534 -18.26 -4.18 -11.65
N GLY A 535 -17.48 -3.10 -11.55
CA GLY A 535 -16.08 -3.22 -11.14
C GLY A 535 -15.46 -1.96 -10.54
N ALA A 536 -14.32 -2.15 -9.88
CA ALA A 536 -13.51 -1.08 -9.29
C ALA A 536 -12.02 -1.45 -9.32
N ARG A 537 -11.16 -0.47 -9.61
CA ARG A 537 -9.70 -0.64 -9.55
C ARG A 537 -8.99 0.63 -9.14
N HIS A 538 -7.91 0.48 -8.37
CA HIS A 538 -7.05 1.58 -7.92
C HIS A 538 -7.80 2.61 -7.06
N ASN A 539 -8.79 2.14 -6.30
CA ASN A 539 -9.59 2.96 -5.40
C ASN A 539 -9.51 2.46 -3.94
N LYS A 540 -9.91 3.33 -3.01
CA LYS A 540 -9.87 3.09 -1.58
C LYS A 540 -11.28 3.17 -0.96
N ASN A 541 -11.51 2.40 0.09
CA ASN A 541 -12.71 2.47 0.94
C ASN A 541 -13.99 2.21 0.12
N ILE A 542 -14.23 0.94 -0.19
CA ILE A 542 -15.37 0.48 -0.99
C ILE A 542 -16.15 -0.59 -0.22
N ILE A 543 -17.47 -0.51 -0.23
CA ILE A 543 -18.33 -1.63 0.19
C ILE A 543 -19.45 -1.89 -0.82
N ILE A 544 -19.51 -3.14 -1.27
CA ILE A 544 -20.59 -3.67 -2.11
C ILE A 544 -21.31 -4.72 -1.28
N ASP A 545 -22.57 -4.45 -0.95
CA ASP A 545 -23.33 -5.24 0.02
C ASP A 545 -24.69 -5.62 -0.55
N HIS A 546 -25.04 -6.91 -0.52
CA HIS A 546 -26.37 -7.37 -0.95
C HIS A 546 -26.71 -7.02 -2.41
N CYS A 547 -25.75 -7.07 -3.33
CA CYS A 547 -25.99 -6.83 -4.75
C CYS A 547 -26.08 -8.14 -5.55
N SER A 548 -26.89 -8.16 -6.61
CA SER A 548 -26.94 -9.29 -7.56
C SER A 548 -26.36 -8.86 -8.90
N ILE A 549 -25.33 -9.56 -9.36
CA ILE A 549 -24.48 -9.14 -10.47
C ILE A 549 -24.42 -10.31 -11.47
N SER A 550 -24.92 -10.09 -12.68
CA SER A 550 -25.09 -11.16 -13.66
C SER A 550 -25.05 -10.66 -15.11
N TRP A 551 -24.90 -11.62 -16.02
CA TRP A 551 -25.06 -11.43 -17.45
C TRP A 551 -24.09 -10.40 -18.07
N ALA A 552 -22.92 -10.23 -17.46
CA ALA A 552 -21.82 -9.51 -18.11
C ALA A 552 -21.30 -10.28 -19.33
N THR A 553 -20.62 -9.56 -20.22
CA THR A 553 -20.02 -10.13 -21.44
C THR A 553 -18.50 -10.27 -21.33
N ASP A 554 -17.86 -9.63 -20.34
CA ASP A 554 -16.48 -9.88 -19.92
C ASP A 554 -16.46 -10.57 -18.53
N GLU A 555 -16.47 -9.82 -17.41
CA GLU A 555 -16.68 -10.38 -16.07
C GLU A 555 -17.93 -9.86 -15.36
N ASN A 556 -18.58 -10.68 -14.53
CA ASN A 556 -19.67 -10.17 -13.72
C ASN A 556 -19.17 -9.09 -12.73
N ALA A 557 -18.16 -9.39 -11.93
CA ALA A 557 -17.77 -8.55 -10.80
C ALA A 557 -16.25 -8.53 -10.55
N SER A 558 -15.54 -7.49 -11.02
CA SER A 558 -14.09 -7.37 -10.80
C SER A 558 -13.72 -6.26 -9.82
N PHE A 559 -13.12 -6.65 -8.70
CA PHE A 559 -12.65 -5.75 -7.64
C PHE A 559 -11.22 -6.08 -7.28
N TYR A 560 -10.25 -5.42 -7.91
CA TYR A 560 -8.84 -5.71 -7.74
C TYR A 560 -7.97 -4.46 -7.76
N ALA A 561 -6.76 -4.56 -7.20
CA ALA A 561 -5.89 -3.41 -6.96
C ALA A 561 -6.55 -2.26 -6.16
N ASN A 562 -7.52 -2.59 -5.31
CA ASN A 562 -8.16 -1.64 -4.38
C ASN A 562 -7.53 -1.75 -2.98
N SER A 563 -7.78 -0.77 -2.11
CA SER A 563 -7.40 -0.84 -0.70
C SER A 563 -8.59 -0.62 0.22
N ASN A 564 -8.68 -1.35 1.33
CA ASN A 564 -9.79 -1.26 2.30
C ASN A 564 -11.16 -1.46 1.63
N ALA A 565 -11.37 -2.62 1.00
CA ALA A 565 -12.62 -2.92 0.30
C ALA A 565 -13.31 -4.16 0.86
N THR A 566 -14.64 -4.17 0.87
CA THR A 566 -15.45 -5.34 1.22
C THR A 566 -16.51 -5.61 0.15
N ILE A 567 -16.58 -6.85 -0.32
CA ILE A 567 -17.71 -7.36 -1.11
C ILE A 567 -18.39 -8.43 -0.27
N GLN A 568 -19.62 -8.15 0.16
CA GLN A 568 -20.32 -8.97 1.13
C GLN A 568 -21.76 -9.28 0.73
N TRP A 569 -22.21 -10.50 1.04
CA TRP A 569 -23.60 -10.91 0.83
C TRP A 569 -24.10 -10.71 -0.61
N CYS A 570 -23.25 -10.81 -1.63
CA CYS A 570 -23.63 -10.62 -3.03
C CYS A 570 -23.92 -11.95 -3.75
N ILE A 571 -24.69 -11.90 -4.84
CA ILE A 571 -24.78 -12.98 -5.84
C ILE A 571 -24.02 -12.54 -7.08
N ILE A 572 -23.06 -13.36 -7.53
CA ILE A 572 -22.29 -13.18 -8.74
C ILE A 572 -22.51 -14.41 -9.61
N SER A 573 -23.33 -14.27 -10.66
CA SER A 573 -23.78 -15.46 -11.41
C SER A 573 -24.03 -15.27 -12.88
N GLU A 574 -23.96 -16.36 -13.64
CA GLU A 574 -24.39 -16.43 -15.04
C GLU A 574 -23.71 -15.37 -15.94
N ALA A 575 -22.38 -15.22 -15.85
CA ALA A 575 -21.65 -14.47 -16.87
C ALA A 575 -21.87 -15.12 -18.25
N LEU A 576 -22.14 -14.32 -19.28
CA LEU A 576 -22.51 -14.82 -20.59
C LEU A 576 -21.30 -15.44 -21.29
N ASN A 577 -21.40 -16.74 -21.62
CA ASN A 577 -20.23 -17.50 -22.05
C ASN A 577 -19.90 -17.31 -23.52
N SER A 578 -20.68 -17.84 -24.45
CA SER A 578 -20.46 -17.66 -25.89
C SER A 578 -21.28 -16.48 -26.45
N SER A 579 -20.99 -15.28 -25.97
CA SER A 579 -21.72 -14.05 -26.31
C SER A 579 -20.92 -13.14 -27.26
N VAL A 580 -20.83 -11.83 -26.98
CA VAL A 580 -20.23 -10.82 -27.86
C VAL A 580 -18.71 -10.63 -27.68
N HIS A 581 -18.08 -11.34 -26.74
CA HIS A 581 -16.66 -11.12 -26.44
C HIS A 581 -15.75 -11.58 -27.60
N HIS A 582 -14.82 -10.72 -28.03
CA HIS A 582 -13.89 -10.99 -29.13
C HIS A 582 -12.98 -12.22 -28.94
N LYS A 583 -12.75 -12.68 -27.69
CA LYS A 583 -11.93 -13.85 -27.38
C LYS A 583 -12.71 -15.17 -27.47
N GLY A 584 -14.00 -15.13 -27.79
CA GLY A 584 -14.87 -16.30 -27.78
C GLY A 584 -15.46 -16.54 -26.39
N GLN A 585 -15.48 -17.80 -25.93
CA GLN A 585 -16.10 -18.17 -24.65
C GLN A 585 -15.47 -17.42 -23.46
N HIS A 586 -16.27 -16.61 -22.75
CA HIS A 586 -15.82 -15.73 -21.67
C HIS A 586 -16.81 -15.59 -20.51
N GLY A 587 -17.48 -16.67 -20.10
CA GLY A 587 -18.44 -16.61 -19.00
C GLY A 587 -17.75 -16.54 -17.63
N TYR A 588 -17.15 -15.40 -17.27
CA TYR A 588 -16.25 -15.28 -16.12
C TYR A 588 -16.86 -14.51 -14.93
N GLY A 589 -16.60 -15.02 -13.72
CA GLY A 589 -17.14 -14.43 -12.48
C GLY A 589 -16.48 -13.09 -12.12
N GLY A 590 -15.15 -13.04 -12.03
CA GLY A 590 -14.43 -11.82 -11.65
C GLY A 590 -12.95 -11.98 -11.32
N ILE A 591 -12.19 -10.87 -11.41
CA ILE A 591 -10.83 -10.76 -10.87
C ILE A 591 -10.86 -10.02 -9.52
N TRP A 592 -10.36 -10.67 -8.47
CA TRP A 592 -10.48 -10.18 -7.09
C TRP A 592 -9.10 -9.99 -6.44
N GLY A 593 -8.92 -8.91 -5.69
CA GLY A 593 -7.70 -8.69 -4.92
C GLY A 593 -7.52 -7.25 -4.44
N GLY A 594 -6.32 -6.93 -3.96
CA GLY A 594 -6.02 -5.63 -3.36
C GLY A 594 -5.30 -5.75 -2.02
N ARG A 595 -5.38 -4.69 -1.22
CA ARG A 595 -4.77 -4.57 0.10
C ARG A 595 -5.82 -4.37 1.19
N ASN A 596 -5.84 -5.25 2.20
CA ASN A 596 -6.89 -5.26 3.21
C ASN A 596 -8.27 -5.31 2.53
N VAL A 597 -8.49 -6.37 1.74
CA VAL A 597 -9.72 -6.57 0.98
C VAL A 597 -10.38 -7.87 1.41
N THR A 598 -11.68 -7.81 1.67
CA THR A 598 -12.47 -8.95 2.16
C THR A 598 -13.60 -9.27 1.20
N PHE A 599 -13.68 -10.53 0.79
CA PHE A 599 -14.78 -11.11 0.04
C PHE A 599 -15.45 -12.18 0.89
N HIS A 600 -16.64 -11.90 1.40
CA HIS A 600 -17.29 -12.84 2.33
C HIS A 600 -18.80 -12.99 2.17
N HIS A 601 -19.30 -14.18 2.50
CA HIS A 601 -20.73 -14.52 2.43
C HIS A 601 -21.36 -14.33 1.05
N ASN A 602 -20.59 -14.44 -0.03
CA ASN A 602 -21.08 -14.31 -1.39
C ASN A 602 -21.49 -15.66 -1.99
N ILE A 603 -22.41 -15.61 -2.96
CA ILE A 603 -22.71 -16.72 -3.86
C ILE A 603 -22.03 -16.43 -5.19
N ILE A 604 -21.22 -17.36 -5.66
CA ILE A 604 -20.53 -17.32 -6.95
C ILE A 604 -20.95 -18.57 -7.71
N ALA A 605 -21.86 -18.42 -8.67
CA ALA A 605 -22.55 -19.56 -9.24
C ALA A 605 -22.68 -19.47 -10.75
N HIS A 606 -22.66 -20.61 -11.45
CA HIS A 606 -23.03 -20.65 -12.87
C HIS A 606 -22.12 -19.81 -13.78
N ASN A 607 -20.85 -19.60 -13.40
CA ASN A 607 -19.84 -19.01 -14.29
C ASN A 607 -18.87 -20.10 -14.77
N ASN A 608 -18.42 -19.98 -16.01
CA ASN A 608 -17.48 -20.93 -16.60
C ASN A 608 -16.12 -20.90 -15.88
N SER A 609 -15.57 -19.72 -15.57
CA SER A 609 -14.26 -19.58 -14.89
C SER A 609 -14.22 -18.33 -14.01
N ARG A 610 -13.04 -18.06 -13.41
CA ARG A 610 -12.75 -16.90 -12.54
C ARG A 610 -13.79 -16.75 -11.44
N ASN A 611 -13.86 -17.72 -10.52
CA ASN A 611 -14.85 -17.73 -9.44
C ASN A 611 -14.27 -17.47 -8.03
N PRO A 612 -13.38 -16.49 -7.77
CA PRO A 612 -12.67 -15.54 -8.66
C PRO A 612 -11.31 -16.04 -9.18
N ARG A 613 -10.67 -15.25 -10.06
CA ARG A 613 -9.20 -15.25 -10.19
C ARG A 613 -8.61 -14.20 -9.23
N PHE A 614 -7.63 -14.57 -8.41
CA PHE A 614 -6.87 -13.60 -7.63
C PHE A 614 -5.93 -12.79 -8.53
N ASP A 615 -5.82 -11.48 -8.28
CA ASP A 615 -5.13 -10.52 -9.16
C ASP A 615 -3.62 -10.78 -9.35
N HIS A 616 -3.02 -10.10 -10.33
CA HIS A 616 -1.61 -10.31 -10.71
C HIS A 616 -0.73 -9.16 -10.22
N PRO A 617 0.49 -9.41 -9.70
CA PRO A 617 1.36 -8.40 -9.10
C PRO A 617 1.82 -7.31 -10.10
N ALA A 618 1.96 -7.63 -11.38
CA ALA A 618 2.28 -6.63 -12.42
C ALA A 618 1.27 -5.47 -12.52
N ILE A 619 0.04 -5.64 -12.02
CA ILE A 619 -0.98 -4.57 -12.01
C ILE A 619 -0.57 -3.43 -11.05
N TYR A 620 0.35 -3.69 -10.13
CA TYR A 620 0.87 -2.73 -9.17
C TYR A 620 2.13 -2.01 -9.67
N GLU A 621 2.72 -2.40 -10.80
CA GLU A 621 3.91 -1.76 -11.37
C GLU A 621 3.67 -0.27 -11.66
N GLY A 622 4.51 0.59 -11.10
CA GLY A 622 4.40 2.05 -11.26
C GLY A 622 3.29 2.72 -10.46
N SER A 623 2.65 1.99 -9.53
CA SER A 623 1.75 2.56 -8.52
C SER A 623 2.45 2.69 -7.16
N ASP A 624 2.02 3.63 -6.33
CA ASP A 624 2.49 3.78 -4.93
C ASP A 624 2.19 2.54 -4.06
N LEU A 625 1.42 1.59 -4.61
CA LEU A 625 1.13 0.28 -4.01
C LEU A 625 2.27 -0.74 -4.21
N LEU A 626 3.40 -0.38 -4.85
CA LEU A 626 4.60 -1.23 -5.05
C LEU A 626 5.18 -1.81 -3.75
N PHE A 627 4.77 -1.32 -2.58
CA PHE A 627 5.13 -1.91 -1.30
C PHE A 627 4.20 -3.04 -0.82
N ARG A 628 2.97 -3.20 -1.35
CA ARG A 628 1.85 -3.76 -0.56
C ARG A 628 0.72 -4.39 -1.39
N ARG A 629 0.90 -5.58 -1.98
CA ARG A 629 -0.25 -6.49 -2.13
C ARG A 629 -0.58 -6.97 -0.73
N GLY A 630 -1.64 -6.45 -0.11
CA GLY A 630 -1.97 -6.80 1.28
C GLY A 630 -2.65 -8.15 1.40
N THR A 631 -3.09 -8.48 2.61
CA THR A 631 -3.89 -9.68 2.85
C THR A 631 -5.26 -9.56 2.17
N VAL A 632 -5.64 -10.61 1.45
CA VAL A 632 -6.98 -10.81 0.88
C VAL A 632 -7.70 -11.89 1.67
N GLU A 633 -8.91 -11.58 2.15
CA GLU A 633 -9.79 -12.55 2.79
C GLU A 633 -10.83 -13.07 1.80
N PHE A 634 -10.90 -14.38 1.64
CA PHE A 634 -11.95 -15.07 0.90
C PHE A 634 -12.64 -16.04 1.87
N VAL A 635 -13.69 -15.55 2.54
CA VAL A 635 -14.26 -16.18 3.74
C VAL A 635 -15.73 -16.52 3.54
N ASN A 636 -16.17 -17.73 3.86
CA ASN A 636 -17.59 -18.13 3.82
C ASN A 636 -18.31 -17.85 2.50
N ASN A 637 -17.67 -18.07 1.35
CA ASN A 637 -18.33 -17.96 0.05
C ASN A 637 -18.86 -19.32 -0.41
N ILE A 638 -19.92 -19.31 -1.22
CA ILE A 638 -20.42 -20.48 -1.93
C ILE A 638 -19.97 -20.39 -3.38
N VAL A 639 -19.21 -21.38 -3.85
CA VAL A 639 -18.85 -21.52 -5.27
C VAL A 639 -19.59 -22.71 -5.86
N TYR A 640 -20.45 -22.49 -6.86
CA TYR A 640 -21.34 -23.51 -7.42
C TYR A 640 -21.31 -23.61 -8.95
N ASN A 641 -21.34 -24.85 -9.45
CA ASN A 641 -21.55 -25.17 -10.88
C ASN A 641 -20.58 -24.46 -11.86
N TRP A 642 -19.28 -24.44 -11.54
CA TRP A 642 -18.28 -23.90 -12.46
C TRP A 642 -17.97 -24.87 -13.61
N GLY A 643 -17.57 -24.35 -14.77
CA GLY A 643 -17.20 -25.17 -15.93
C GLY A 643 -15.70 -25.53 -15.96
N MET A 644 -14.87 -24.51 -16.13
CA MET A 644 -13.42 -24.60 -16.28
C MET A 644 -12.63 -24.52 -14.97
N LYS A 645 -12.87 -23.52 -14.10
CA LYS A 645 -12.13 -23.35 -12.83
C LYS A 645 -13.00 -22.68 -11.77
N ALA A 646 -12.86 -23.09 -10.51
CA ALA A 646 -13.39 -22.35 -9.37
C ALA A 646 -12.47 -21.16 -9.05
N ILE A 647 -11.51 -21.30 -8.13
CA ILE A 647 -10.56 -20.23 -7.77
C ILE A 647 -9.14 -20.51 -8.25
N TYR A 648 -8.40 -19.46 -8.63
CA TYR A 648 -7.00 -19.58 -9.07
C TYR A 648 -6.24 -18.25 -9.08
N GLY A 649 -4.92 -18.27 -9.29
CA GLY A 649 -4.06 -17.07 -9.34
C GLY A 649 -3.37 -16.78 -8.01
N GLY A 650 -2.97 -15.53 -7.78
CA GLY A 650 -2.50 -15.06 -6.48
C GLY A 650 -0.97 -14.95 -6.36
N GLU A 651 -0.26 -14.86 -7.48
CA GLU A 651 1.19 -14.70 -7.54
C GLU A 651 1.66 -13.53 -6.64
N GLU A 652 2.65 -13.74 -5.76
CA GLU A 652 3.18 -12.70 -4.86
C GLU A 652 2.14 -12.04 -3.92
N GLY A 653 1.07 -12.75 -3.55
CA GLY A 653 0.05 -12.27 -2.59
C GLY A 653 -0.13 -13.15 -1.36
N TRP A 654 -0.90 -12.65 -0.38
CA TRP A 654 -1.28 -13.33 0.86
C TRP A 654 -2.79 -13.53 0.94
N PHE A 655 -3.26 -14.78 1.06
CA PHE A 655 -4.70 -15.09 1.00
C PHE A 655 -5.14 -15.95 2.17
N ASN A 656 -6.18 -15.49 2.87
CA ASN A 656 -6.93 -16.28 3.84
C ASN A 656 -8.17 -16.86 3.15
N VAL A 657 -8.12 -18.13 2.77
CA VAL A 657 -9.22 -18.86 2.11
C VAL A 657 -9.87 -19.79 3.14
N THR A 658 -10.89 -19.29 3.84
CA THR A 658 -11.43 -19.96 5.03
C THR A 658 -12.93 -20.15 4.97
N GLY A 659 -13.42 -21.32 5.38
CA GLY A 659 -14.85 -21.54 5.62
C GLY A 659 -15.75 -21.53 4.36
N ASN A 660 -15.18 -21.66 3.17
CA ASN A 660 -15.93 -21.62 1.92
C ASN A 660 -16.57 -22.97 1.59
N LEU A 661 -17.69 -22.96 0.87
CA LEU A 661 -18.32 -24.14 0.30
C LEU A 661 -18.08 -24.19 -1.21
N PHE A 662 -17.37 -25.21 -1.67
CA PHE A 662 -17.23 -25.53 -3.09
C PHE A 662 -18.12 -26.69 -3.45
N ARG A 663 -19.12 -26.45 -4.30
CA ARG A 663 -20.08 -27.46 -4.73
C ARG A 663 -20.07 -27.59 -6.26
N PRO A 664 -19.47 -28.64 -6.85
CA PRO A 664 -19.59 -28.87 -8.28
C PRO A 664 -21.05 -29.07 -8.70
N GLY A 665 -21.34 -28.77 -9.95
CA GLY A 665 -22.66 -28.96 -10.55
C GLY A 665 -22.57 -29.59 -11.94
N PRO A 666 -23.71 -29.71 -12.65
CA PRO A 666 -23.79 -30.27 -14.00
C PRO A 666 -22.82 -29.70 -15.05
N ALA A 667 -22.32 -28.47 -14.91
CA ALA A 667 -21.28 -27.89 -15.77
C ALA A 667 -19.87 -28.45 -15.50
N THR A 668 -19.63 -28.97 -14.29
CA THR A 668 -18.29 -29.30 -13.80
C THR A 668 -17.85 -30.67 -14.33
N ARG A 669 -16.95 -30.70 -15.32
CA ARG A 669 -16.57 -31.94 -16.04
C ARG A 669 -15.35 -32.71 -15.52
N ASN A 670 -14.52 -32.11 -14.68
CA ASN A 670 -13.32 -32.75 -14.07
C ASN A 670 -13.04 -32.02 -12.74
N LEU A 671 -12.54 -32.70 -11.71
CA LEU A 671 -12.20 -32.11 -10.41
C LEU A 671 -10.69 -31.96 -10.19
N ASP A 672 -9.85 -32.60 -11.01
CA ASP A 672 -8.39 -32.46 -10.94
C ASP A 672 -7.99 -30.99 -11.22
N GLY A 673 -7.43 -30.32 -10.22
CA GLY A 673 -6.94 -28.95 -10.32
C GLY A 673 -7.99 -27.83 -10.33
N LYS A 674 -9.27 -28.14 -10.06
CA LYS A 674 -10.37 -27.19 -10.35
C LYS A 674 -10.98 -26.45 -9.17
N TYR A 675 -10.56 -26.74 -7.94
CA TYR A 675 -11.05 -26.04 -6.76
C TYR A 675 -10.22 -24.79 -6.45
N LEU A 676 -8.94 -24.98 -6.17
CA LEU A 676 -7.95 -23.91 -6.05
C LEU A 676 -6.72 -24.30 -6.86
N GLN A 677 -6.40 -23.50 -7.89
CA GLN A 677 -5.15 -23.63 -8.64
C GLN A 677 -4.20 -22.48 -8.28
N VAL A 678 -3.06 -22.80 -7.68
CA VAL A 678 -2.00 -21.84 -7.38
C VAL A 678 -0.92 -21.96 -8.46
N TYR A 679 -0.36 -20.82 -8.89
CA TYR A 679 0.77 -20.81 -9.82
C TYR A 679 2.09 -20.93 -9.04
N THR A 680 2.94 -21.86 -9.46
CA THR A 680 4.28 -22.08 -8.92
C THR A 680 5.36 -21.43 -9.79
N SER A 681 6.59 -21.33 -9.27
CA SER A 681 7.76 -20.82 -10.00
C SER A 681 8.16 -21.68 -11.20
N GLU A 682 7.65 -22.91 -11.31
CA GLU A 682 7.83 -23.76 -12.49
C GLU A 682 6.79 -23.43 -13.59
N SER A 683 5.63 -22.89 -13.19
CA SER A 683 4.54 -22.50 -14.10
C SER A 683 4.58 -21.02 -14.52
N THR A 684 5.30 -20.20 -13.77
CA THR A 684 5.48 -18.75 -13.98
C THR A 684 6.90 -18.38 -13.56
N SER A 685 7.55 -17.40 -14.19
CA SER A 685 8.85 -16.88 -13.73
C SER A 685 8.75 -16.04 -12.44
N MET A 686 7.68 -16.18 -11.67
CA MET A 686 7.28 -15.31 -10.56
C MET A 686 7.24 -16.07 -9.22
N ILE A 687 7.27 -15.31 -8.12
CA ILE A 687 7.20 -15.91 -6.78
C ILE A 687 5.76 -16.40 -6.52
N PRO A 688 5.57 -17.66 -6.08
CA PRO A 688 4.26 -18.18 -5.74
C PRO A 688 3.58 -17.36 -4.63
N GLY A 689 2.26 -17.25 -4.68
CA GLY A 689 1.48 -16.69 -3.57
C GLY A 689 1.53 -17.56 -2.32
N ALA A 690 1.21 -16.98 -1.16
CA ALA A 690 1.10 -17.72 0.10
C ALA A 690 -0.37 -17.76 0.57
N PHE A 691 -0.82 -18.96 0.97
CA PHE A 691 -2.24 -19.24 1.21
C PHE A 691 -2.44 -19.89 2.59
N TYR A 692 -3.27 -19.28 3.43
CA TYR A 692 -3.85 -19.92 4.59
C TYR A 692 -5.21 -20.51 4.19
N ILE A 693 -5.33 -21.83 4.25
CA ILE A 693 -6.51 -22.56 3.77
C ILE A 693 -7.03 -23.42 4.92
N ARG A 694 -8.22 -23.10 5.42
CA ARG A 694 -8.85 -23.82 6.53
C ARG A 694 -10.36 -23.94 6.38
N ASP A 695 -10.89 -25.01 6.95
CA ASP A 695 -12.33 -25.22 7.16
C ASP A 695 -13.21 -25.13 5.91
N ASN A 696 -12.65 -25.21 4.71
CA ASN A 696 -13.42 -25.21 3.46
C ASN A 696 -14.09 -26.59 3.26
N ILE A 697 -15.34 -26.58 2.81
CA ILE A 697 -16.13 -27.78 2.48
C ILE A 697 -16.16 -27.98 0.97
N TYR A 698 -15.97 -29.22 0.54
CA TYR A 698 -16.00 -29.63 -0.86
C TYR A 698 -17.13 -30.65 -1.05
N ASP A 699 -18.32 -30.17 -1.40
CA ASP A 699 -19.54 -30.99 -1.48
C ASP A 699 -19.71 -31.63 -2.86
N VAL A 700 -19.14 -32.82 -3.05
CA VAL A 700 -19.28 -33.61 -4.29
C VAL A 700 -20.58 -34.42 -4.37
N SER A 701 -21.50 -34.31 -3.40
CA SER A 701 -22.69 -35.17 -3.29
C SER A 701 -23.71 -34.98 -4.43
N ALA A 702 -23.71 -33.82 -5.09
CA ALA A 702 -24.64 -33.48 -6.16
C ALA A 702 -24.34 -34.18 -7.51
N VAL A 703 -23.17 -34.83 -7.64
CA VAL A 703 -22.71 -35.39 -8.91
C VAL A 703 -23.11 -36.87 -9.02
N LYS A 704 -24.30 -37.16 -9.56
CA LYS A 704 -24.74 -38.54 -9.89
C LYS A 704 -24.43 -38.89 -11.34
N GLY A 705 -23.63 -39.96 -11.56
CA GLY A 705 -23.65 -40.74 -12.82
C GLY A 705 -22.73 -40.32 -13.98
N GLY A 706 -21.68 -39.53 -13.77
CA GLY A 706 -20.63 -39.28 -14.78
C GLY A 706 -19.36 -40.10 -14.50
N ASN A 707 -18.57 -40.42 -15.52
CA ASN A 707 -17.28 -41.11 -15.38
C ASN A 707 -16.32 -40.33 -14.45
N TYR A 708 -16.23 -40.74 -13.18
CA TYR A 708 -15.21 -40.25 -12.24
C TYR A 708 -14.32 -41.42 -11.82
N LEU A 709 -13.12 -41.49 -12.42
CA LEU A 709 -12.03 -42.31 -11.89
C LEU A 709 -11.31 -41.50 -10.81
N GLY A 710 -11.91 -41.46 -9.62
CA GLY A 710 -11.30 -40.87 -8.43
C GLY A 710 -11.55 -41.75 -7.22
N LYS A 711 -10.78 -42.83 -7.07
CA LYS A 711 -10.64 -43.49 -5.77
C LYS A 711 -9.91 -42.52 -4.84
N ASN A 712 -10.59 -41.84 -3.93
CA ASN A 712 -9.96 -41.54 -2.65
C ASN A 712 -10.98 -41.27 -1.52
N PRO A 713 -11.08 -42.15 -0.50
CA PRO A 713 -11.93 -41.96 0.68
C PRO A 713 -11.45 -40.87 1.64
N ASP A 714 -10.30 -40.25 1.38
CA ASP A 714 -9.72 -39.22 2.23
C ASP A 714 -10.05 -37.83 1.67
N ALA A 715 -10.96 -37.13 2.34
CA ALA A 715 -11.33 -35.72 2.13
C ALA A 715 -10.19 -34.71 2.39
N GLY A 716 -8.91 -35.12 2.24
CA GLY A 716 -7.73 -34.36 2.65
C GLY A 716 -6.69 -34.08 1.57
N LYS A 717 -6.92 -34.42 0.30
CA LYS A 717 -5.98 -34.13 -0.79
C LYS A 717 -6.70 -33.58 -2.02
N ILE A 718 -6.89 -32.28 -2.02
CA ILE A 718 -7.41 -31.51 -3.15
C ILE A 718 -6.23 -31.10 -4.03
N ALA A 719 -6.46 -31.27 -5.32
CA ALA A 719 -5.48 -31.32 -6.40
C ALA A 719 -4.73 -29.99 -6.66
N ALA A 720 -3.71 -29.73 -5.87
CA ALA A 720 -2.40 -29.42 -6.44
C ALA A 720 -1.55 -30.69 -6.28
N ASN A 721 -0.42 -30.82 -6.99
CA ASN A 721 0.59 -31.77 -6.54
C ASN A 721 0.83 -31.50 -5.04
N ALA A 722 0.81 -32.52 -4.17
CA ALA A 722 0.95 -32.32 -2.72
C ALA A 722 2.23 -31.51 -2.36
N ALA A 723 3.25 -31.54 -3.22
CA ALA A 723 4.44 -30.71 -3.13
C ALA A 723 4.18 -29.23 -3.45
N GLU A 724 3.34 -28.91 -4.44
CA GLU A 724 2.96 -27.52 -4.76
C GLU A 724 2.12 -26.91 -3.63
N TYR A 725 1.21 -27.69 -3.03
CA TYR A 725 0.42 -27.24 -1.88
C TYR A 725 1.29 -26.99 -0.65
N GLY A 726 2.22 -27.91 -0.34
CA GLY A 726 3.16 -27.73 0.75
C GLY A 726 4.10 -26.54 0.57
N ALA A 727 4.37 -26.14 -0.68
CA ALA A 727 5.22 -24.99 -1.00
C ALA A 727 4.55 -23.63 -0.80
N VAL A 728 3.21 -23.56 -0.84
CA VAL A 728 2.45 -22.30 -0.79
C VAL A 728 1.55 -22.17 0.44
N SER A 729 1.24 -23.27 1.13
CA SER A 729 0.37 -23.28 2.30
C SER A 729 1.11 -22.85 3.58
N VAL A 730 0.49 -21.94 4.34
CA VAL A 730 0.97 -21.52 5.67
C VAL A 730 0.11 -22.09 6.81
N SER A 731 0.71 -22.25 7.99
CA SER A 731 0.06 -22.87 9.15
C SER A 731 -0.83 -21.92 9.96
N ALA A 732 -0.63 -20.61 9.84
CA ALA A 732 -1.37 -19.57 10.55
C ALA A 732 -2.00 -18.56 9.57
N PRO A 733 -3.16 -17.96 9.91
CA PRO A 733 -3.78 -16.95 9.06
C PRO A 733 -2.89 -15.73 8.95
N PHE A 734 -2.93 -15.09 7.77
CA PHE A 734 -2.30 -13.79 7.59
C PHE A 734 -3.08 -12.73 8.38
N PRO A 735 -2.39 -11.75 8.98
CA PRO A 735 -3.06 -10.65 9.66
C PRO A 735 -4.00 -9.89 8.71
N CYS A 736 -5.20 -9.61 9.20
CA CYS A 736 -6.18 -8.74 8.56
C CYS A 736 -6.62 -7.68 9.56
N ARG A 737 -6.91 -6.49 9.05
CA ARG A 737 -7.26 -5.35 9.89
C ARG A 737 -8.64 -5.46 10.55
N CYS A 738 -9.60 -5.99 9.81
CA CYS A 738 -10.98 -6.20 10.23
C CYS A 738 -11.38 -7.63 9.86
N PRO A 739 -10.77 -8.66 10.49
CA PRO A 739 -10.96 -10.04 10.10
C PRO A 739 -12.43 -10.43 10.25
N VAL A 740 -12.94 -11.17 9.28
CA VAL A 740 -14.28 -11.77 9.35
C VAL A 740 -14.17 -13.12 10.05
N ASP A 741 -14.98 -13.33 11.09
CA ASP A 741 -15.09 -14.65 11.73
C ASP A 741 -15.77 -15.62 10.76
N ALA A 742 -15.03 -16.67 10.38
CA ALA A 742 -15.55 -17.71 9.52
C ALA A 742 -16.70 -18.51 10.20
N GLY A 743 -16.66 -18.67 11.52
CA GLY A 743 -17.60 -19.53 12.23
C GLY A 743 -17.73 -20.95 11.64
N PRO A 744 -18.75 -21.72 12.03
CA PRO A 744 -19.00 -23.03 11.43
C PRO A 744 -19.64 -22.89 10.04
N VAL A 745 -18.96 -23.35 8.99
CA VAL A 745 -19.38 -23.21 7.58
C VAL A 745 -20.84 -23.58 7.33
N MET A 746 -21.32 -24.70 7.89
CA MET A 746 -22.70 -25.15 7.67
C MET A 746 -23.75 -24.19 8.23
N LYS A 747 -23.42 -23.45 9.30
CA LYS A 747 -24.30 -22.41 9.86
C LYS A 747 -24.34 -21.20 8.93
N GLU A 748 -23.19 -20.80 8.42
CA GLU A 748 -23.07 -19.65 7.53
C GLU A 748 -23.71 -19.92 6.16
N TYR A 749 -23.60 -21.14 5.64
CA TYR A 749 -24.28 -21.58 4.41
C TYR A 749 -25.78 -21.25 4.41
N GLY A 750 -26.49 -21.56 5.49
CA GLY A 750 -27.91 -21.24 5.62
C GLY A 750 -28.19 -19.73 5.61
N LYS A 751 -27.31 -18.92 6.20
CA LYS A 751 -27.44 -17.45 6.18
C LYS A 751 -27.18 -16.89 4.79
N ILE A 752 -26.18 -17.40 4.08
CA ILE A 752 -25.80 -16.95 2.73
C ILE A 752 -26.97 -17.22 1.77
N LEU A 753 -27.49 -18.44 1.75
CA LEU A 753 -28.65 -18.79 0.91
C LEU A 753 -29.91 -17.98 1.23
N LYS A 754 -30.04 -17.50 2.47
CA LYS A 754 -31.14 -16.62 2.87
C LYS A 754 -30.91 -15.19 2.40
N SER A 755 -29.70 -14.67 2.57
CA SER A 755 -29.46 -13.21 2.58
C SER A 755 -28.63 -12.70 1.41
N ALA A 756 -27.90 -13.53 0.66
CA ALA A 756 -27.05 -13.04 -0.44
C ALA A 756 -27.84 -12.53 -1.66
N GLY A 757 -27.30 -11.52 -2.35
CA GLY A 757 -27.92 -10.83 -3.48
C GLY A 757 -28.79 -9.67 -3.02
N ALA A 758 -29.57 -9.08 -3.95
CA ALA A 758 -30.58 -8.05 -3.70
C ALA A 758 -31.75 -8.61 -2.86
N SER A 759 -31.45 -9.06 -1.65
CA SER A 759 -32.30 -9.97 -0.87
C SER A 759 -33.39 -9.27 -0.07
N HIS A 760 -33.34 -7.95 0.02
CA HIS A 760 -34.47 -7.15 0.50
C HIS A 760 -35.75 -7.52 -0.27
N ARG A 761 -35.62 -7.75 -1.58
CA ARG A 761 -36.64 -8.31 -2.47
C ARG A 761 -35.96 -9.21 -3.49
N ARG A 762 -35.84 -10.52 -3.25
CA ARG A 762 -35.28 -11.42 -4.29
C ARG A 762 -36.23 -11.53 -5.47
N ASP A 763 -35.69 -11.46 -6.68
CA ASP A 763 -36.47 -11.75 -7.87
C ASP A 763 -36.39 -13.23 -8.28
N SER A 764 -37.02 -13.57 -9.41
CA SER A 764 -37.10 -14.96 -9.88
C SER A 764 -35.75 -15.56 -10.26
N VAL A 765 -34.81 -14.75 -10.75
CA VAL A 765 -33.46 -15.18 -11.13
C VAL A 765 -32.67 -15.56 -9.88
N ASP A 766 -32.57 -14.66 -8.89
CA ASP A 766 -31.84 -14.94 -7.65
C ASP A 766 -32.46 -16.10 -6.87
N SER A 767 -33.80 -16.17 -6.84
CA SER A 767 -34.54 -17.24 -6.18
C SER A 767 -34.27 -18.61 -6.82
N ARG A 768 -34.19 -18.65 -8.16
CA ARG A 768 -33.80 -19.86 -8.90
C ARG A 768 -32.36 -20.26 -8.59
N ILE A 769 -31.41 -19.33 -8.62
CA ILE A 769 -29.99 -19.64 -8.33
C ILE A 769 -29.86 -20.25 -6.93
N VAL A 770 -30.51 -19.66 -5.91
CA VAL A 770 -30.53 -20.22 -4.56
C VAL A 770 -31.20 -21.60 -4.50
N HIS A 771 -32.28 -21.81 -5.25
CA HIS A 771 -32.93 -23.11 -5.34
C HIS A 771 -32.00 -24.17 -5.95
N GLU A 772 -31.39 -23.85 -7.08
CA GLU A 772 -30.45 -24.72 -7.81
C GLU A 772 -29.24 -25.10 -6.97
N ILE A 773 -28.69 -24.15 -6.21
CA ILE A 773 -27.61 -24.43 -5.25
C ILE A 773 -28.08 -25.40 -4.17
N LYS A 774 -29.31 -25.28 -3.65
CA LYS A 774 -29.83 -26.20 -2.62
C LYS A 774 -30.02 -27.61 -3.16
N THR A 775 -30.61 -27.74 -4.35
CA THR A 775 -30.98 -29.01 -4.95
C THR A 775 -29.84 -29.67 -5.74
N GLY A 776 -28.76 -28.94 -6.03
CA GLY A 776 -27.67 -29.42 -6.87
C GLY A 776 -28.09 -29.61 -8.33
N THR A 777 -29.03 -28.78 -8.81
CA THR A 777 -29.59 -28.85 -10.17
C THR A 777 -29.25 -27.60 -10.98
N VAL A 778 -29.61 -27.60 -12.25
CA VAL A 778 -29.60 -26.44 -13.15
C VAL A 778 -30.90 -26.42 -13.95
N THR A 779 -31.47 -25.25 -14.20
CA THR A 779 -32.72 -25.15 -14.96
C THR A 779 -32.47 -24.94 -16.46
N PHE A 780 -31.44 -24.17 -16.80
CA PHE A 780 -31.14 -23.77 -18.18
C PHE A 780 -29.76 -24.25 -18.62
N ALA A 781 -29.47 -24.14 -19.91
CA ALA A 781 -28.18 -24.42 -20.51
C ALA A 781 -27.91 -23.41 -21.62
N GLY A 782 -26.64 -23.12 -21.90
CA GLY A 782 -26.26 -22.21 -22.96
C GLY A 782 -26.81 -22.64 -24.31
N SER A 783 -27.46 -21.73 -25.03
CA SER A 783 -28.08 -22.02 -26.33
C SER A 783 -27.07 -22.35 -27.43
N VAL A 784 -25.82 -21.93 -27.29
CA VAL A 784 -24.73 -22.18 -28.25
C VAL A 784 -23.84 -23.33 -27.77
N THR A 785 -23.43 -23.29 -26.52
CA THR A 785 -22.44 -24.22 -25.94
C THR A 785 -23.06 -25.48 -25.38
N GLY A 786 -24.35 -25.47 -25.06
CA GLY A 786 -25.07 -26.57 -24.43
C GLY A 786 -24.58 -26.89 -23.01
N ILE A 787 -23.79 -26.02 -22.39
CA ILE A 787 -23.23 -26.27 -21.06
C ILE A 787 -24.33 -26.06 -20.01
N PRO A 788 -24.66 -27.09 -19.19
CA PRO A 788 -25.75 -26.98 -18.23
C PRO A 788 -25.49 -25.94 -17.14
N GLY A 789 -26.38 -24.97 -17.01
CA GLY A 789 -26.28 -23.88 -16.06
C GLY A 789 -25.21 -22.84 -16.39
N ILE A 790 -24.59 -22.86 -17.57
CA ILE A 790 -23.73 -21.78 -18.08
C ILE A 790 -24.39 -21.23 -19.33
N ILE A 791 -24.99 -20.05 -19.23
CA ILE A 791 -25.78 -19.46 -20.33
C ILE A 791 -24.88 -18.70 -21.33
N ASP A 792 -25.35 -18.59 -22.58
CA ASP A 792 -24.67 -17.85 -23.64
C ASP A 792 -25.35 -16.51 -23.94
N SER A 793 -26.64 -16.39 -23.59
CA SER A 793 -27.41 -15.14 -23.64
C SER A 793 -28.41 -15.09 -22.49
N GLU A 794 -28.74 -13.89 -22.03
CA GLU A 794 -29.86 -13.60 -21.13
C GLU A 794 -31.20 -14.17 -21.66
N LYS A 795 -31.32 -14.36 -22.98
CA LYS A 795 -32.49 -14.96 -23.63
C LYS A 795 -32.62 -16.46 -23.38
N ASP A 796 -31.58 -17.13 -22.89
CA ASP A 796 -31.64 -18.54 -22.53
C ASP A 796 -32.59 -18.78 -21.35
N ILE A 797 -32.84 -17.74 -20.54
CA ILE A 797 -33.67 -17.77 -19.33
C ILE A 797 -35.10 -17.29 -19.62
N VAL A 798 -35.27 -16.36 -20.55
CA VAL A 798 -36.57 -15.77 -20.89
C VAL A 798 -37.22 -16.60 -22.01
N ARG A 799 -38.11 -17.52 -21.64
CA ARG A 799 -39.00 -18.22 -22.58
C ARG A 799 -40.43 -17.77 -22.45
#